data_AF-A0A7S4DUQ8-F1
#
_entry.id   AF-A0A7S4DUQ8-F1
#
_cell.length_a   1.000
_cell.length_b   1.000
_cell.length_c   1.000
_cell.angle_alpha   90.00
_cell.angle_beta   90.00
_cell.angle_gamma   90.00
#
_symmetry.space_group_name_H-M   'P 1'
#
loop_
_entity.id
_entity.type
_entity.pdbx_description
1 polymer ?
#
loop_
_entity_poly.entity_id
_entity_poly.type
_entity_poly.pdbx_seq_one_letter_code
_entity_poly.pdbx_strand_id
1 'polypeptide(L)'
;MYLVKPPHWRKGAFPRLPLPLPLPRRRAATPMRMLCAGGGMGGENGGVVKVPELKREKSMGWLNSEKADLLEEAMKKSLVHDLVDHNRESANQVVPWFLENMPEDYFNQLSKEVWYGHLRALNALFEMKESPDLLLKSPCDNFVTFIKSHNYTGLVDEMITELPKRKSPTHARLFTSVDCVLAINVFGYGEQKLAREEDIEERYLASMLTFLQNSGGPPEEHAHLFTEDAMRKYMSMCPSSYLNLCSPQRFIKQRIQYERVQGNELVDVKVSRNYLWHSRKDEDEKYTLLSIATHNHSPRVTLENFASYMASANLDIEFLYMDRILDTHESGHVDVLSILLKDPPNMHDKEWEEIRSDLERIKWVDTAALEAFNYSRTQATGLTLQQAEILSALCHMLHGQLNSGTMDITLDKMLTSVYGHYLAIAIDICSLFERRFHPTQGLTKQEEDLEYERISGRVSMVVEETMRTTLDKMLTVVKDARKTNLYVPQRKGLGISVNPANLSTPKHVAGLPYGVLFMHGRRSNLFHVRFREHSRGGMRVATPNSPQEYTLRSLNHYEEAYGLAATQHAKNKDIAEGGSKAVLLVRTHDYDDIKAMQTHQRVKQGANKNEEEQKILEEAKTARDGLIFRSVRMAADSLLDLIIPDPELEKYIKRTPEAPEQEFVYLGPDEQITPTHINWITDQAKLRHLPYATAFMSSKPLSGINHKEYGVTSEGVCIFLDVALRNMGKDPTERPFTLKITGGTSGDVAGNAIKILNRDYGENAKIVGIVDHKGCCEDPSGLDLTELMRLVNNELSLEHFDESGHKHTPTQPNQSNPKPKPKPTPKPT
;
A
#
# COMPACT_ATOMS: atom_id res chain seq x y z
N MET A 1 -60.59 -19.91 -28.46
CA MET A 1 -61.08 -21.14 -29.12
C MET A 1 -60.04 -22.22 -28.87
N TYR A 2 -60.48 -23.38 -28.38
CA TYR A 2 -59.72 -24.61 -28.08
C TYR A 2 -58.79 -24.65 -26.86
N LEU A 3 -59.43 -25.08 -25.76
CA LEU A 3 -58.87 -25.78 -24.60
C LEU A 3 -58.42 -27.19 -24.99
N VAL A 4 -57.25 -27.63 -24.49
CA VAL A 4 -56.92 -29.05 -24.33
C VAL A 4 -56.35 -29.24 -22.92
N LYS A 5 -57.02 -30.09 -22.13
CA LYS A 5 -56.58 -30.57 -20.80
C LYS A 5 -55.58 -31.74 -20.93
N PRO A 6 -54.65 -31.91 -19.99
CA PRO A 6 -54.07 -33.20 -19.67
C PRO A 6 -54.70 -33.86 -18.41
N PRO A 7 -54.52 -35.18 -18.21
CA PRO A 7 -55.28 -35.99 -17.25
C PRO A 7 -54.62 -36.13 -15.86
N HIS A 8 -55.47 -36.47 -14.89
CA HIS A 8 -55.16 -36.77 -13.48
C HIS A 8 -54.27 -38.00 -13.28
N TRP A 9 -53.26 -37.95 -12.40
CA TRP A 9 -52.86 -39.09 -11.53
C TRP A 9 -52.34 -38.62 -10.15
N ARG A 10 -53.10 -39.06 -9.13
CA ARG A 10 -52.81 -39.49 -7.74
C ARG A 10 -51.98 -38.65 -6.72
N LYS A 11 -52.62 -38.51 -5.54
CA LYS A 11 -52.12 -38.09 -4.23
C LYS A 11 -51.12 -39.10 -3.64
N GLY A 12 -50.06 -38.59 -3.01
CA GLY A 12 -49.18 -39.27 -2.06
C GLY A 12 -48.32 -38.21 -1.34
N ALA A 13 -48.21 -38.29 -0.03
CA ALA A 13 -47.92 -37.19 0.90
C ALA A 13 -46.42 -36.83 1.05
N PHE A 14 -46.10 -35.53 1.14
CA PHE A 14 -44.97 -34.96 1.91
C PHE A 14 -45.28 -33.49 2.26
N PRO A 15 -44.91 -32.98 3.46
CA PRO A 15 -45.27 -31.63 3.90
C PRO A 15 -44.43 -30.55 3.20
N ARG A 16 -45.10 -29.48 2.79
CA ARG A 16 -44.54 -28.30 2.11
C ARG A 16 -43.67 -27.47 3.06
N LEU A 17 -42.42 -27.21 2.67
CA LEU A 17 -41.66 -26.03 3.10
C LEU A 17 -42.17 -24.79 2.34
N PRO A 18 -42.26 -23.60 2.95
CA PRO A 18 -42.71 -22.40 2.27
C PRO A 18 -41.63 -21.87 1.32
N LEU A 19 -42.04 -21.53 0.09
CA LEU A 19 -41.25 -20.79 -0.90
C LEU A 19 -40.84 -19.41 -0.35
N PRO A 20 -39.63 -18.90 -0.66
CA PRO A 20 -39.24 -17.55 -0.27
C PRO A 20 -40.00 -16.49 -1.08
N LEU A 21 -40.50 -15.47 -0.38
CA LEU A 21 -41.06 -14.25 -0.96
C LEU A 21 -39.97 -13.47 -1.72
N PRO A 22 -40.33 -12.75 -2.80
CA PRO A 22 -39.37 -11.93 -3.54
C PRO A 22 -38.89 -10.74 -2.67
N LEU A 23 -37.56 -10.60 -2.56
CA LEU A 23 -36.90 -9.52 -1.84
C LEU A 23 -37.24 -8.14 -2.43
N PRO A 24 -37.51 -7.10 -1.62
CA PRO A 24 -37.66 -5.74 -2.10
C PRO A 24 -36.30 -5.15 -2.49
N ARG A 25 -36.20 -4.58 -3.69
CA ARG A 25 -35.08 -3.75 -4.15
C ARG A 25 -34.83 -2.61 -3.15
N ARG A 26 -33.78 -2.71 -2.33
CA ARG A 26 -33.30 -1.58 -1.52
C ARG A 26 -32.28 -0.78 -2.31
N ARG A 27 -32.61 0.49 -2.57
CA ARG A 27 -31.69 1.53 -3.05
C ARG A 27 -30.56 1.69 -2.04
N ALA A 28 -29.31 1.61 -2.51
CA ALA A 28 -28.14 2.01 -1.75
C ALA A 28 -28.27 3.51 -1.37
N ALA A 29 -28.18 3.82 -0.08
CA ALA A 29 -28.16 5.19 0.42
C ALA A 29 -26.71 5.71 0.38
N THR A 30 -26.49 6.76 -0.40
CA THR A 30 -25.25 7.55 -0.44
C THR A 30 -25.07 8.30 0.90
N PRO A 31 -23.86 8.40 1.47
CA PRO A 31 -23.65 9.21 2.67
C PRO A 31 -23.45 10.69 2.28
N MET A 32 -24.47 11.52 2.49
CA MET A 32 -24.35 12.99 2.44
C MET A 32 -23.72 13.49 3.76
N ARG A 33 -22.52 14.09 3.68
CA ARG A 33 -21.98 14.96 4.72
C ARG A 33 -22.75 16.29 4.70
N MET A 34 -23.48 16.61 5.77
CA MET A 34 -24.01 17.95 6.01
C MET A 34 -23.23 18.65 7.13
N LEU A 35 -22.92 19.93 6.87
CA LEU A 35 -22.19 20.86 7.72
C LEU A 35 -22.87 21.11 9.07
N CYS A 36 -22.07 21.17 10.14
CA CYS A 36 -22.47 21.65 11.45
C CYS A 36 -22.60 23.17 11.45
N ALA A 37 -23.80 23.68 11.73
CA ALA A 37 -24.03 24.98 12.36
C ALA A 37 -24.64 24.74 13.75
N GLY A 38 -24.14 25.45 14.75
CA GLY A 38 -24.30 25.13 16.17
C GLY A 38 -25.69 25.35 16.77
N GLY A 39 -25.88 24.73 17.93
CA GLY A 39 -27.02 24.89 18.83
C GLY A 39 -27.05 23.71 19.79
N GLY A 40 -26.95 23.97 21.09
CA GLY A 40 -26.60 22.98 22.11
C GLY A 40 -27.74 22.10 22.63
N MET A 41 -27.39 21.38 23.71
CA MET A 41 -28.18 20.51 24.61
C MET A 41 -28.13 19.01 24.32
N GLY A 42 -27.30 18.33 25.13
CA GLY A 42 -27.75 17.29 26.08
C GLY A 42 -28.23 15.94 25.53
N GLY A 43 -27.51 14.88 25.92
CA GLY A 43 -28.08 13.55 26.15
C GLY A 43 -27.72 12.48 25.13
N GLU A 44 -26.80 11.60 25.51
CA GLU A 44 -26.60 10.28 24.91
C GLU A 44 -27.88 9.42 25.08
N ASN A 45 -28.29 8.70 24.04
CA ASN A 45 -29.13 7.51 24.17
C ASN A 45 -28.82 6.55 23.01
N GLY A 46 -28.08 5.49 23.32
CA GLY A 46 -28.04 4.25 22.55
C GLY A 46 -29.37 3.50 22.71
N GLY A 47 -29.86 2.93 21.62
CA GLY A 47 -31.09 2.15 21.59
C GLY A 47 -30.97 0.88 22.43
N VAL A 48 -31.49 0.94 23.65
CA VAL A 48 -31.81 -0.23 24.49
C VAL A 48 -33.00 -0.94 23.84
N VAL A 49 -32.85 -2.23 23.54
CA VAL A 49 -33.98 -3.10 23.21
C VAL A 49 -34.90 -3.14 24.44
N LYS A 50 -36.09 -2.55 24.33
CA LYS A 50 -37.12 -2.64 25.36
C LYS A 50 -37.60 -4.09 25.45
N VAL A 51 -37.24 -4.76 26.54
CA VAL A 51 -37.91 -5.97 27.01
C VAL A 51 -39.41 -5.64 27.18
N PRO A 52 -40.35 -6.48 26.70
CA PRO A 52 -41.77 -6.23 26.90
C PRO A 52 -42.08 -6.11 28.40
N GLU A 53 -42.84 -5.10 28.79
CA GLU A 53 -43.38 -4.99 30.15
C GLU A 53 -44.27 -6.20 30.43
N LEU A 54 -43.72 -7.17 31.17
CA LEU A 54 -44.49 -8.19 31.85
C LEU A 54 -45.42 -7.48 32.84
N LYS A 55 -46.73 -7.53 32.57
CA LYS A 55 -47.77 -7.22 33.55
C LYS A 55 -47.42 -7.99 34.83
N ARG A 56 -47.25 -7.28 35.94
CA ARG A 56 -47.05 -7.87 37.28
C ARG A 56 -48.26 -8.72 37.65
N GLU A 57 -48.26 -9.97 37.24
CA GLU A 57 -48.94 -11.01 38.01
C GLU A 57 -48.11 -11.23 39.28
N LYS A 58 -48.79 -11.27 40.44
CA LYS A 58 -48.16 -11.58 41.72
C LYS A 58 -47.60 -13.00 41.68
N SER A 59 -46.36 -13.18 41.22
CA SER A 59 -45.62 -14.41 41.46
C SER A 59 -45.19 -14.41 42.92
N MET A 60 -45.75 -15.33 43.71
CA MET A 60 -45.23 -15.66 45.05
C MET A 60 -43.72 -15.90 44.94
N GLY A 61 -42.93 -15.22 45.79
CA GLY A 61 -41.51 -15.53 45.93
C GLY A 61 -41.36 -16.93 46.51
N TRP A 62 -40.83 -17.85 45.71
CA TRP A 62 -40.63 -19.24 46.07
C TRP A 62 -39.28 -19.42 46.76
N LEU A 63 -39.19 -19.07 48.05
CA LEU A 63 -38.19 -19.61 48.98
C LEU A 63 -38.53 -19.05 50.37
N ASN A 64 -39.33 -19.82 51.11
CA ASN A 64 -39.52 -19.60 52.54
C ASN A 64 -39.56 -20.98 53.22
N SER A 65 -38.89 -21.09 54.37
CA SER A 65 -38.79 -22.22 55.31
C SER A 65 -37.55 -23.15 55.22
N GLU A 66 -37.23 -23.71 56.38
CA GLU A 66 -36.02 -24.43 56.85
C GLU A 66 -35.57 -25.67 56.05
N LYS A 67 -36.11 -25.90 54.84
CA LYS A 67 -35.63 -26.88 53.84
C LYS A 67 -35.10 -26.22 52.56
N ALA A 68 -34.86 -24.90 52.61
CA ALA A 68 -34.35 -24.10 51.50
C ALA A 68 -33.10 -24.71 50.88
N ASP A 69 -32.14 -25.16 51.68
CA ASP A 69 -30.87 -25.68 51.18
C ASP A 69 -31.03 -26.98 50.36
N LEU A 70 -31.88 -27.91 50.80
CA LEU A 70 -32.14 -29.17 50.08
C LEU A 70 -32.97 -28.96 48.81
N LEU A 71 -33.92 -28.03 48.84
CA LEU A 71 -34.74 -27.69 47.68
C LEU A 71 -33.91 -26.91 46.64
N GLU A 72 -33.05 -26.01 47.10
CA GLU A 72 -32.09 -25.27 46.28
C GLU A 72 -31.06 -26.23 45.65
N GLU A 73 -30.55 -27.20 46.40
CA GLU A 73 -29.63 -28.20 45.87
C GLU A 73 -30.30 -29.14 44.84
N ALA A 74 -31.56 -29.54 45.09
CA ALA A 74 -32.35 -30.32 44.15
C ALA A 74 -32.71 -29.51 42.88
N MET A 75 -33.04 -28.23 43.02
CA MET A 75 -33.28 -27.33 41.88
C MET A 75 -32.02 -27.06 41.08
N LYS A 76 -30.87 -26.85 41.73
CA LYS A 76 -29.56 -26.76 41.06
C LYS A 76 -29.28 -28.01 40.25
N LYS A 77 -29.49 -29.20 40.85
CA LYS A 77 -29.32 -30.48 40.14
C LYS A 77 -30.29 -30.64 38.98
N SER A 78 -31.57 -30.27 39.14
CA SER A 78 -32.57 -30.32 38.06
C SER A 78 -32.22 -29.36 36.92
N LEU A 79 -31.91 -28.10 37.21
CA LEU A 79 -31.57 -27.12 36.18
C LEU A 79 -30.29 -27.50 35.42
N VAL A 80 -29.29 -28.04 36.12
CA VAL A 80 -28.08 -28.57 35.48
C VAL A 80 -28.42 -29.79 34.62
N HIS A 81 -29.25 -30.71 35.12
CA HIS A 81 -29.69 -31.89 34.36
C HIS A 81 -30.45 -31.49 33.09
N ASP A 82 -31.42 -30.59 33.20
CA ASP A 82 -32.21 -30.09 32.08
C ASP A 82 -31.32 -29.38 31.05
N LEU A 83 -30.37 -28.55 31.50
CA LEU A 83 -29.43 -27.86 30.60
C LEU A 83 -28.46 -28.84 29.92
N VAL A 84 -27.99 -29.87 30.62
CA VAL A 84 -27.12 -30.91 30.05
C VAL A 84 -27.88 -31.74 29.02
N ASP A 85 -29.11 -32.13 29.30
CA ASP A 85 -29.95 -32.89 28.38
C ASP A 85 -30.26 -32.09 27.11
N HIS A 86 -30.62 -30.80 27.24
CA HIS A 86 -30.85 -29.94 26.07
C HIS A 86 -29.57 -29.76 25.24
N ASN A 87 -28.42 -29.49 25.87
CA ASN A 87 -27.15 -29.38 25.16
C ASN A 87 -26.78 -30.68 24.44
N ARG A 88 -27.10 -31.83 25.06
CA ARG A 88 -26.85 -33.16 24.48
C ARG A 88 -27.74 -33.41 23.26
N GLU A 89 -29.03 -33.05 23.33
CA GLU A 89 -29.94 -33.17 22.18
C GLU A 89 -29.50 -32.29 21.02
N SER A 90 -29.12 -31.04 21.28
CA SER A 90 -28.60 -30.13 20.25
C SER A 90 -27.30 -30.68 19.63
N ALA A 91 -26.36 -31.16 20.46
CA ALA A 91 -25.10 -31.71 19.98
C ALA A 91 -25.28 -32.98 19.13
N ASN A 92 -26.27 -33.82 19.46
CA ASN A 92 -26.62 -35.02 18.68
C ASN A 92 -27.15 -34.68 17.27
N GLN A 93 -27.59 -33.45 17.02
CA GLN A 93 -28.02 -32.99 15.69
C GLN A 93 -26.89 -32.24 14.97
N VAL A 94 -26.23 -31.30 15.67
CA VAL A 94 -25.21 -30.43 15.08
C VAL A 94 -23.97 -31.20 14.68
N VAL A 95 -23.47 -32.10 15.52
CA VAL A 95 -22.18 -32.78 15.27
C VAL A 95 -22.23 -33.70 14.04
N PRO A 96 -23.24 -34.57 13.84
CA PRO A 96 -23.33 -35.39 12.63
C PRO A 96 -23.44 -34.55 11.36
N TRP A 97 -24.31 -33.52 11.37
CA TRP A 97 -24.47 -32.63 10.22
C TRP A 97 -23.16 -31.89 9.90
N PHE A 98 -22.45 -31.42 10.93
CA PHE A 98 -21.18 -30.69 10.77
C PHE A 98 -20.09 -31.56 10.15
N LEU A 99 -19.97 -32.81 10.58
CA LEU A 99 -19.01 -33.77 10.03
C LEU A 99 -19.35 -34.16 8.59
N GLU A 100 -20.63 -34.19 8.23
CA GLU A 100 -21.07 -34.53 6.87
C GLU A 100 -20.93 -33.36 5.89
N ASN A 101 -21.14 -32.12 6.34
CA ASN A 101 -21.23 -30.95 5.46
C ASN A 101 -19.98 -30.06 5.44
N MET A 102 -19.09 -30.12 6.42
CA MET A 102 -17.85 -29.35 6.35
C MET A 102 -16.82 -30.02 5.45
N PRO A 103 -16.08 -29.26 4.63
CA PRO A 103 -15.08 -29.81 3.72
C PRO A 103 -13.94 -30.49 4.50
N GLU A 104 -13.34 -31.54 3.93
CA GLU A 104 -12.22 -32.26 4.54
C GLU A 104 -11.05 -31.32 4.90
N ASP A 105 -10.81 -30.33 4.04
CA ASP A 105 -9.81 -29.26 4.25
C ASP A 105 -9.98 -28.51 5.59
N TYR A 106 -11.21 -28.34 6.07
CA TYR A 106 -11.48 -27.72 7.37
C TYR A 106 -10.87 -28.55 8.52
N PHE A 107 -11.07 -29.87 8.48
CA PHE A 107 -10.55 -30.82 9.48
C PHE A 107 -9.06 -31.09 9.31
N ASN A 108 -8.49 -30.82 8.14
CA ASN A 108 -7.05 -30.96 7.98
C ASN A 108 -6.30 -29.74 8.53
N GLN A 109 -6.93 -28.56 8.55
CA GLN A 109 -6.20 -27.29 8.70
C GLN A 109 -6.38 -26.56 10.01
N LEU A 110 -7.44 -26.85 10.74
CA LEU A 110 -7.68 -26.26 12.06
C LEU A 110 -7.36 -27.29 13.14
N SER A 111 -6.95 -26.83 14.32
CA SER A 111 -6.69 -27.75 15.44
C SER A 111 -7.99 -28.23 16.07
N LYS A 112 -7.94 -29.37 16.78
CA LYS A 112 -9.12 -29.93 17.47
C LYS A 112 -9.71 -28.93 18.47
N GLU A 113 -8.87 -28.14 19.15
CA GLU A 113 -9.30 -27.11 20.09
C GLU A 113 -10.17 -26.05 19.40
N VAL A 114 -9.78 -25.64 18.19
CA VAL A 114 -10.54 -24.68 17.37
C VAL A 114 -11.87 -25.31 16.93
N TRP A 115 -11.88 -26.58 16.50
CA TRP A 115 -13.11 -27.28 16.13
C TRP A 115 -14.11 -27.33 17.27
N TYR A 116 -13.67 -27.69 18.48
CA TYR A 116 -14.53 -27.73 19.65
C TYR A 116 -15.08 -26.34 19.99
N GLY A 117 -14.28 -25.29 19.81
CA GLY A 117 -14.74 -23.91 19.94
C GLY A 117 -15.88 -23.59 18.97
N HIS A 118 -15.71 -23.94 17.69
CA HIS A 118 -16.74 -23.72 16.67
C HIS A 118 -18.00 -24.56 16.92
N LEU A 119 -17.87 -25.83 17.27
CA LEU A 119 -19.00 -26.70 17.60
C LEU A 119 -19.79 -26.19 18.81
N ARG A 120 -19.12 -25.71 19.86
CA ARG A 120 -19.80 -25.08 21.01
C ARG A 120 -20.60 -23.85 20.60
N ALA A 121 -20.03 -23.01 19.73
CA ALA A 121 -20.71 -21.83 19.23
C ALA A 121 -21.92 -22.19 18.36
N LEU A 122 -21.77 -23.17 17.46
CA LEU A 122 -22.87 -23.66 16.62
C LEU A 122 -23.98 -24.28 17.44
N ASN A 123 -23.65 -25.04 18.49
CA ASN A 123 -24.63 -25.63 19.41
C ASN A 123 -25.51 -24.54 20.05
N ALA A 124 -24.88 -23.45 20.52
CA ALA A 124 -25.58 -22.33 21.12
C ALA A 124 -26.46 -21.57 20.11
N LEU A 125 -25.97 -21.36 18.88
CA LEU A 125 -26.73 -20.70 17.81
C LEU A 125 -27.96 -21.52 17.39
N PHE A 126 -27.79 -22.84 17.30
CA PHE A 126 -28.87 -23.77 16.97
C PHE A 126 -29.98 -23.77 18.03
N GLU A 127 -29.62 -23.69 19.31
CA GLU A 127 -30.58 -23.55 20.42
C GLU A 127 -31.39 -22.26 20.34
N MET A 128 -30.76 -21.15 19.96
CA MET A 128 -31.42 -19.84 19.87
C MET A 128 -32.34 -19.71 18.63
N LYS A 129 -32.28 -20.64 17.67
CA LYS A 129 -32.94 -20.53 16.35
C LYS A 129 -32.61 -19.22 15.62
N GLU A 130 -31.46 -18.62 15.93
CA GLU A 130 -30.98 -17.40 15.29
C GLU A 130 -30.07 -17.74 14.11
N SER A 131 -29.95 -16.81 13.16
CA SER A 131 -28.97 -16.93 12.08
C SER A 131 -27.55 -16.98 12.66
N PRO A 132 -26.67 -17.89 12.21
CA PRO A 132 -25.38 -18.16 12.84
C PRO A 132 -24.30 -17.07 12.67
N ASP A 133 -24.69 -15.80 12.53
CA ASP A 133 -23.79 -14.68 12.34
C ASP A 133 -23.11 -14.32 13.67
N LEU A 134 -21.91 -14.84 13.88
CA LEU A 134 -21.18 -14.72 15.14
C LEU A 134 -19.69 -14.41 14.92
N LEU A 135 -19.15 -13.55 15.78
CA LEU A 135 -17.72 -13.26 15.86
C LEU A 135 -17.13 -13.91 17.11
N LEU A 136 -16.24 -14.89 16.93
CA LEU A 136 -15.48 -15.52 18.00
C LEU A 136 -14.08 -14.92 18.08
N LYS A 137 -13.66 -14.53 19.28
CA LYS A 137 -12.30 -14.09 19.56
C LYS A 137 -11.61 -15.10 20.46
N SER A 138 -10.38 -15.48 20.10
CA SER A 138 -9.54 -16.32 20.94
C SER A 138 -9.24 -15.62 22.28
N PRO A 139 -9.18 -16.35 23.41
CA PRO A 139 -8.76 -15.77 24.70
C PRO A 139 -7.38 -15.13 24.67
N CYS A 140 -6.50 -15.62 23.80
CA CYS A 140 -5.14 -15.09 23.61
C CYS A 140 -5.04 -14.01 22.52
N ASP A 141 -6.15 -13.61 21.90
CA ASP A 141 -6.22 -12.62 20.81
C ASP A 141 -5.31 -12.95 19.60
N ASN A 142 -5.07 -14.26 19.40
CA ASN A 142 -4.23 -14.82 18.33
C ASN A 142 -5.03 -15.19 17.08
N PHE A 143 -6.34 -15.34 17.18
CA PHE A 143 -7.21 -15.58 16.02
C PHE A 143 -8.62 -15.06 16.27
N VAL A 144 -9.27 -14.71 15.16
CA VAL A 144 -10.65 -14.23 15.07
C VAL A 144 -11.38 -15.13 14.08
N THR A 145 -12.50 -15.72 14.49
CA THR A 145 -13.36 -16.53 13.61
C THR A 145 -14.68 -15.82 13.36
N PHE A 146 -15.07 -15.69 12.10
CA PHE A 146 -16.42 -15.35 11.69
C PHE A 146 -17.17 -16.63 11.36
N ILE A 147 -18.33 -16.80 11.97
CA ILE A 147 -19.33 -17.79 11.57
C ILE A 147 -20.46 -17.00 10.91
N LYS A 148 -20.85 -17.40 9.71
CA LYS A 148 -21.86 -16.70 8.89
C LYS A 148 -22.83 -17.71 8.30
N SER A 149 -24.09 -17.28 8.15
CA SER A 149 -25.23 -18.08 7.72
C SER A 149 -25.27 -18.53 6.26
N HIS A 150 -24.40 -18.00 5.42
CA HIS A 150 -24.22 -18.40 4.02
C HIS A 150 -22.99 -17.68 3.45
N ASN A 151 -22.44 -18.20 2.35
CA ASN A 151 -21.44 -17.50 1.56
C ASN A 151 -22.11 -16.70 0.44
N TYR A 152 -21.59 -15.52 0.11
CA TYR A 152 -22.05 -14.68 -0.99
C TYR A 152 -20.94 -13.73 -1.47
N THR A 153 -21.11 -13.20 -2.68
CA THR A 153 -20.17 -12.26 -3.28
C THR A 153 -19.94 -11.04 -2.38
N GLY A 154 -18.69 -10.80 -1.99
CA GLY A 154 -18.31 -9.67 -1.13
C GLY A 154 -18.28 -9.94 0.36
N LEU A 155 -18.74 -11.12 0.84
CA LEU A 155 -18.68 -11.48 2.26
C LEU A 155 -17.26 -11.33 2.86
N VAL A 156 -16.24 -11.71 2.09
CA VAL A 156 -14.83 -11.61 2.52
C VAL A 156 -14.39 -10.16 2.71
N ASP A 157 -14.83 -9.27 1.83
CA ASP A 157 -14.52 -7.83 1.90
C ASP A 157 -15.17 -7.19 3.14
N GLU A 158 -16.42 -7.56 3.44
CA GLU A 158 -17.12 -7.15 4.67
C GLU A 158 -16.39 -7.63 5.93
N MET A 159 -16.00 -8.91 5.97
CA MET A 159 -15.27 -9.47 7.12
C MET A 159 -13.93 -8.77 7.35
N ILE A 160 -13.17 -8.47 6.28
CA ILE A 160 -11.88 -7.78 6.38
C ILE A 160 -12.05 -6.37 6.96
N THR A 161 -13.13 -5.69 6.60
CA THR A 161 -13.49 -4.37 7.15
C THR A 161 -13.76 -4.44 8.66
N GLU A 162 -14.34 -5.53 9.14
CA GLU A 162 -14.61 -5.79 10.56
C GLU A 162 -13.38 -6.25 11.37
N LEU A 163 -12.28 -6.67 10.71
CA LEU A 163 -11.08 -7.14 11.41
C LEU A 163 -10.43 -6.02 12.26
N PRO A 164 -9.89 -6.35 13.45
CA PRO A 164 -9.14 -5.42 14.30
C PRO A 164 -8.13 -4.57 13.54
N LYS A 165 -8.34 -3.24 13.51
CA LYS A 165 -7.47 -2.30 12.74
C LYS A 165 -6.02 -2.25 13.20
N ARG A 166 -5.74 -2.67 14.44
CA ARG A 166 -4.39 -2.61 15.05
C ARG A 166 -3.47 -3.78 14.70
N LYS A 167 -3.99 -4.82 14.04
CA LYS A 167 -3.22 -6.03 13.71
C LYS A 167 -3.47 -6.41 12.27
N SER A 168 -2.41 -6.75 11.54
CA SER A 168 -2.54 -7.44 10.25
C SER A 168 -2.63 -8.94 10.49
N PRO A 169 -3.56 -9.66 9.83
CA PRO A 169 -3.54 -11.11 9.86
C PRO A 169 -2.24 -11.62 9.23
N THR A 170 -1.71 -12.72 9.74
CA THR A 170 -0.55 -13.42 9.16
C THR A 170 -0.97 -14.65 8.35
N HIS A 171 -2.17 -15.15 8.62
CA HIS A 171 -2.80 -16.22 7.84
C HIS A 171 -4.32 -16.09 7.87
N ALA A 172 -4.96 -16.58 6.80
CA ALA A 172 -6.41 -16.64 6.66
C ALA A 172 -6.82 -18.02 6.14
N ARG A 173 -7.93 -18.53 6.66
CA ARG A 173 -8.54 -19.82 6.30
C ARG A 173 -10.05 -19.66 6.21
N LEU A 174 -10.57 -19.68 4.99
CA LEU A 174 -11.99 -19.48 4.73
C LEU A 174 -12.62 -20.78 4.26
N PHE A 175 -13.71 -21.20 4.89
CA PHE A 175 -14.39 -22.46 4.60
C PHE A 175 -15.88 -22.21 4.40
N THR A 176 -16.44 -22.80 3.34
CA THR A 176 -17.87 -22.88 3.10
C THR A 176 -18.32 -24.33 3.18
N SER A 177 -19.45 -24.59 3.85
CA SER A 177 -20.06 -25.92 3.90
C SER A 177 -20.51 -26.38 2.51
N VAL A 178 -20.59 -27.69 2.31
CA VAL A 178 -21.00 -28.32 1.06
C VAL A 178 -22.41 -27.89 0.66
N ASP A 179 -23.31 -27.78 1.64
CA ASP A 179 -24.70 -27.31 1.46
C ASP A 179 -24.85 -25.78 1.38
N CYS A 180 -23.74 -25.03 1.49
CA CYS A 180 -23.69 -23.56 1.44
C CYS A 180 -24.46 -22.83 2.56
N VAL A 181 -24.86 -23.53 3.62
CA VAL A 181 -25.61 -22.98 4.77
C VAL A 181 -24.68 -22.37 5.83
N LEU A 182 -23.37 -22.62 5.75
CA LEU A 182 -22.43 -22.15 6.77
C LEU A 182 -21.11 -21.73 6.14
N ALA A 183 -20.63 -20.55 6.52
CA ALA A 183 -19.26 -20.13 6.26
C ALA A 183 -18.52 -19.91 7.59
N ILE A 184 -17.36 -20.55 7.74
CA ILE A 184 -16.47 -20.40 8.89
C ILE A 184 -15.13 -19.86 8.40
N ASN A 185 -14.79 -18.66 8.85
CA ASN A 185 -13.64 -17.92 8.34
C ASN A 185 -12.73 -17.51 9.48
N VAL A 186 -11.52 -18.08 9.51
CA VAL A 186 -10.54 -17.91 10.58
C VAL A 186 -9.39 -17.03 10.12
N PHE A 187 -9.14 -15.95 10.85
CA PHE A 187 -8.03 -15.03 10.65
C PHE A 187 -7.09 -15.09 11.84
N GLY A 188 -5.83 -15.46 11.61
CA GLY A 188 -4.82 -15.55 12.66
C GLY A 188 -3.83 -14.40 12.64
N TYR A 189 -3.30 -14.08 13.82
CA TYR A 189 -2.41 -12.96 14.11
C TYR A 189 -1.15 -13.44 14.83
N GLY A 190 -0.10 -12.63 14.76
CA GLY A 190 1.18 -12.89 15.43
C GLY A 190 2.15 -13.72 14.58
N GLU A 191 3.36 -13.90 15.10
CA GLU A 191 4.42 -14.65 14.43
C GLU A 191 4.05 -16.12 14.27
N GLN A 192 4.23 -16.63 13.05
CA GLN A 192 4.06 -18.05 12.77
C GLN A 192 5.32 -18.80 13.19
N LYS A 193 5.15 -19.93 13.90
CA LYS A 193 6.28 -20.79 14.26
C LYS A 193 6.86 -21.42 12.99
N LEU A 194 8.16 -21.20 12.77
CA LEU A 194 8.91 -21.81 11.68
C LEU A 194 9.07 -23.32 11.90
N ALA A 195 9.24 -24.04 10.80
CA ALA A 195 9.50 -25.46 10.81
C ALA A 195 10.83 -25.79 11.52
N ARG A 196 10.80 -26.79 12.41
CA ARG A 196 11.99 -27.29 13.08
C ARG A 196 12.78 -28.18 12.12
N GLU A 197 14.10 -28.15 12.22
CA GLU A 197 14.99 -28.92 11.36
C GLU A 197 14.68 -30.43 11.40
N GLU A 198 14.44 -30.97 12.58
CA GLU A 198 14.04 -32.37 12.80
C GLU A 198 12.76 -32.75 12.01
N ASP A 199 11.74 -31.89 12.03
CA ASP A 199 10.47 -32.15 11.35
C ASP A 199 10.63 -32.05 9.80
N ILE A 200 11.55 -31.20 9.33
CA ILE A 200 11.90 -31.06 7.91
C ILE A 200 12.53 -32.34 7.38
N GLU A 201 13.52 -32.85 8.11
CA GLU A 201 14.24 -34.08 7.78
C GLU A 201 13.32 -35.29 7.70
N GLU A 202 12.65 -35.60 8.80
CA GLU A 202 11.98 -36.89 8.98
C GLU A 202 10.68 -36.98 8.20
N ARG A 203 10.00 -35.85 7.97
CA ARG A 203 8.62 -35.84 7.48
C ARG A 203 8.45 -35.14 6.15
N TYR A 204 8.83 -33.86 6.06
CA TYR A 204 8.44 -33.04 4.90
C TYR A 204 9.30 -33.34 3.67
N LEU A 205 10.61 -33.39 3.84
CA LEU A 205 11.54 -33.61 2.74
C LEU A 205 11.37 -35.01 2.14
N ALA A 206 11.33 -36.06 2.98
CA ALA A 206 11.15 -37.43 2.53
C ALA A 206 9.85 -37.62 1.72
N SER A 207 8.75 -37.03 2.19
CA SER A 207 7.46 -37.04 1.49
C SER A 207 7.55 -36.33 0.13
N MET A 208 8.18 -35.16 0.09
CA MET A 208 8.33 -34.38 -1.15
C MET A 208 9.21 -35.10 -2.18
N LEU A 209 10.34 -35.66 -1.75
CA LEU A 209 11.25 -36.40 -2.63
C LEU A 209 10.55 -37.65 -3.21
N THR A 210 9.80 -38.37 -2.38
CA THR A 210 9.00 -39.53 -2.83
C THR A 210 7.95 -39.10 -3.86
N PHE A 211 7.26 -37.98 -3.62
CA PHE A 211 6.29 -37.45 -4.57
C PHE A 211 6.95 -37.05 -5.90
N LEU A 212 8.09 -36.35 -5.86
CA LEU A 212 8.83 -35.96 -7.07
C LEU A 212 9.31 -37.18 -7.86
N GLN A 213 9.81 -38.22 -7.20
CA GLN A 213 10.18 -39.47 -7.87
C GLN A 213 8.99 -40.13 -8.58
N ASN A 214 7.82 -40.15 -7.95
CA ASN A 214 6.62 -40.78 -8.51
C ASN A 214 5.91 -39.95 -9.59
N SER A 215 6.09 -38.63 -9.58
CA SER A 215 5.41 -37.70 -10.51
C SER A 215 6.23 -37.35 -11.76
N GLY A 216 7.42 -37.95 -11.93
CA GLY A 216 8.31 -37.66 -13.06
C GLY A 216 9.24 -36.46 -12.83
N GLY A 217 9.33 -35.97 -11.59
CA GLY A 217 10.22 -34.87 -11.19
C GLY A 217 9.57 -33.48 -11.28
N PRO A 218 10.28 -32.44 -10.79
CA PRO A 218 9.86 -31.06 -10.97
C PRO A 218 10.01 -30.63 -12.45
N PRO A 219 9.42 -29.49 -12.86
CA PRO A 219 9.68 -28.91 -14.17
C PRO A 219 11.19 -28.74 -14.40
N GLU A 220 11.70 -29.16 -15.57
CA GLU A 220 13.14 -29.26 -15.86
C GLU A 220 13.86 -27.90 -15.68
N GLU A 221 13.23 -26.81 -16.12
CA GLU A 221 13.70 -25.43 -15.95
C GLU A 221 13.91 -25.01 -14.47
N HIS A 222 13.20 -25.66 -13.55
CA HIS A 222 13.16 -25.34 -12.13
C HIS A 222 13.76 -26.44 -11.25
N ALA A 223 14.37 -27.48 -11.82
CA ALA A 223 14.89 -28.63 -11.07
C ALA A 223 15.90 -28.25 -9.97
N HIS A 224 16.69 -27.19 -10.20
CA HIS A 224 17.65 -26.65 -9.22
C HIS A 224 17.01 -26.14 -7.92
N LEU A 225 15.72 -25.78 -7.93
CA LEU A 225 14.97 -25.34 -6.75
C LEU A 225 14.55 -26.50 -5.84
N PHE A 226 14.60 -27.73 -6.36
CA PHE A 226 14.13 -28.94 -5.71
C PHE A 226 15.26 -29.93 -5.42
N THR A 227 16.50 -29.44 -5.32
CA THR A 227 17.58 -30.21 -4.71
C THR A 227 17.34 -30.32 -3.21
N GLU A 228 17.94 -31.33 -2.57
CA GLU A 228 17.79 -31.56 -1.14
C GLU A 228 18.15 -30.30 -0.33
N ASP A 229 19.33 -29.72 -0.58
CA ASP A 229 19.82 -28.51 0.09
C ASP A 229 18.92 -27.30 -0.15
N ALA A 230 18.45 -27.10 -1.38
CA ALA A 230 17.57 -25.96 -1.72
C ALA A 230 16.22 -26.07 -1.02
N MET A 231 15.66 -27.29 -0.95
CA MET A 231 14.40 -27.54 -0.25
C MET A 231 14.56 -27.36 1.26
N ARG A 232 15.64 -27.87 1.86
CA ARG A 232 15.94 -27.66 3.29
C ARG A 232 15.98 -26.19 3.65
N LYS A 233 16.73 -25.40 2.88
CA LYS A 233 16.85 -23.96 3.07
C LYS A 233 15.50 -23.25 2.92
N TYR A 234 14.68 -23.64 1.96
CA TYR A 234 13.36 -23.04 1.77
C TYR A 234 12.37 -23.44 2.88
N MET A 235 12.35 -24.72 3.25
CA MET A 235 11.45 -25.25 4.27
C MET A 235 11.74 -24.66 5.66
N SER A 236 13.00 -24.32 5.99
CA SER A 236 13.34 -23.65 7.25
C SER A 236 12.80 -22.22 7.35
N MET A 237 12.51 -21.57 6.22
CA MET A 237 11.87 -20.26 6.15
C MET A 237 10.34 -20.34 6.18
N CYS A 238 9.78 -21.54 6.04
CA CYS A 238 8.34 -21.76 5.99
C CYS A 238 7.75 -21.95 7.40
N PRO A 239 6.54 -21.46 7.64
CA PRO A 239 5.75 -21.84 8.81
C PRO A 239 5.51 -23.35 8.86
N SER A 240 5.54 -23.96 10.05
CA SER A 240 5.17 -25.37 10.21
C SER A 240 3.74 -25.63 9.76
N SER A 241 2.83 -24.67 9.95
CA SER A 241 1.45 -24.78 9.47
C SER A 241 1.36 -24.84 7.96
N TYR A 242 2.22 -24.12 7.24
CA TYR A 242 2.28 -24.18 5.78
C TYR A 242 2.76 -25.56 5.31
N LEU A 243 3.89 -26.05 5.84
CA LEU A 243 4.44 -27.36 5.41
C LEU A 243 3.54 -28.55 5.77
N ASN A 244 2.84 -28.49 6.90
CA ASN A 244 1.90 -29.54 7.31
C ASN A 244 0.68 -29.66 6.38
N LEU A 245 0.24 -28.54 5.81
CA LEU A 245 -1.06 -28.44 5.14
C LEU A 245 -0.93 -28.28 3.62
N CYS A 246 0.27 -27.95 3.12
CA CYS A 246 0.52 -27.76 1.71
C CYS A 246 0.69 -29.11 1.01
N SER A 247 -0.16 -29.41 0.03
CA SER A 247 0.01 -30.61 -0.80
C SER A 247 1.30 -30.51 -1.64
N PRO A 248 1.94 -31.63 -2.00
CA PRO A 248 3.17 -31.61 -2.80
C PRO A 248 3.04 -30.82 -4.11
N GLN A 249 1.91 -30.95 -4.81
CA GLN A 249 1.64 -30.19 -6.03
C GLN A 249 1.54 -28.68 -5.79
N ARG A 250 0.85 -28.27 -4.71
CA ARG A 250 0.73 -26.85 -4.33
C ARG A 250 2.10 -26.31 -3.92
N PHE A 251 2.88 -27.08 -3.17
CA PHE A 251 4.22 -26.71 -2.72
C PHE A 251 5.15 -26.42 -3.91
N ILE A 252 5.17 -27.29 -4.93
CA ILE A 252 5.98 -27.11 -6.14
C ILE A 252 5.61 -25.79 -6.83
N LYS A 253 4.31 -25.54 -7.05
CA LYS A 253 3.83 -24.30 -7.66
C LYS A 253 4.26 -23.07 -6.86
N GLN A 254 3.98 -23.06 -5.55
CA GLN A 254 4.27 -21.92 -4.69
C GLN A 254 5.77 -21.69 -4.49
N ARG A 255 6.60 -22.74 -4.49
CA ARG A 255 8.07 -22.62 -4.47
C ARG A 255 8.61 -21.91 -5.72
N ILE A 256 8.05 -22.22 -6.90
CA ILE A 256 8.41 -21.56 -8.16
C ILE A 256 7.94 -20.10 -8.12
N GLN A 257 6.72 -19.83 -7.66
CA GLN A 257 6.22 -18.46 -7.54
C GLN A 257 7.04 -17.62 -6.55
N TYR A 258 7.41 -18.21 -5.40
CA TYR A 258 8.30 -17.58 -4.43
C TYR A 258 9.62 -17.14 -5.09
N GLU A 259 10.26 -18.03 -5.86
CA GLU A 259 11.52 -17.72 -6.56
C GLU A 259 11.36 -16.54 -7.54
N ARG A 260 10.18 -16.42 -8.17
CA ARG A 260 9.89 -15.35 -9.13
C ARG A 260 9.67 -14.00 -8.48
N VAL A 261 9.19 -13.93 -7.24
CA VAL A 261 8.81 -12.67 -6.58
C VAL A 261 9.79 -12.21 -5.49
N GLN A 262 10.61 -13.12 -4.95
CA GLN A 262 11.58 -12.77 -3.92
C GLN A 262 12.51 -11.65 -4.39
N GLY A 263 12.72 -10.64 -3.53
CA GLY A 263 13.59 -9.50 -3.82
C GLY A 263 13.20 -8.53 -4.95
N ASN A 264 12.11 -8.75 -5.72
CA ASN A 264 11.76 -7.90 -6.86
C ASN A 264 10.36 -7.25 -6.81
N GLU A 265 9.62 -7.45 -5.72
CA GLU A 265 8.31 -6.83 -5.41
C GLU A 265 7.18 -7.10 -6.42
N LEU A 266 7.40 -8.02 -7.36
CA LEU A 266 6.38 -8.47 -8.30
C LEU A 266 5.24 -9.19 -7.57
N VAL A 267 4.12 -9.30 -8.27
CA VAL A 267 3.00 -10.17 -7.89
C VAL A 267 2.85 -11.18 -9.02
N ASP A 268 3.08 -12.46 -8.73
CA ASP A 268 2.89 -13.53 -9.72
C ASP A 268 1.52 -14.17 -9.48
N VAL A 269 0.68 -14.21 -10.53
CA VAL A 269 -0.68 -14.76 -10.48
C VAL A 269 -0.78 -15.90 -11.48
N LYS A 270 -1.20 -17.08 -11.01
CA LYS A 270 -1.49 -18.25 -11.85
C LYS A 270 -2.97 -18.61 -11.77
N VAL A 271 -3.60 -18.71 -12.94
CA VAL A 271 -5.00 -19.10 -13.09
C VAL A 271 -5.06 -20.57 -13.52
N SER A 272 -5.67 -21.44 -12.72
CA SER A 272 -5.92 -22.85 -13.05
C SER A 272 -7.42 -23.09 -13.20
N ARG A 273 -7.90 -23.15 -14.45
CA ARG A 273 -9.31 -23.34 -14.83
C ARG A 273 -9.74 -24.81 -14.68
N ASN A 274 -11.05 -25.05 -14.55
CA ASN A 274 -11.65 -26.39 -14.41
C ASN A 274 -11.01 -27.20 -13.27
N TYR A 275 -10.75 -26.53 -12.16
CA TYR A 275 -10.13 -27.14 -11.00
C TYR A 275 -11.09 -28.13 -10.34
N LEU A 276 -10.70 -29.40 -10.27
CA LEU A 276 -11.48 -30.44 -9.61
C LEU A 276 -11.38 -30.27 -8.10
N TRP A 277 -12.46 -29.82 -7.48
CA TRP A 277 -12.57 -29.75 -6.04
C TRP A 277 -13.34 -30.96 -5.52
N HIS A 278 -12.61 -31.90 -4.93
CA HIS A 278 -13.02 -33.28 -4.57
C HIS A 278 -14.18 -33.39 -3.54
N SER A 279 -14.76 -32.27 -3.12
CA SER A 279 -15.71 -32.17 -2.00
C SER A 279 -17.17 -31.94 -2.41
N ARG A 280 -17.49 -31.60 -3.66
CA ARG A 280 -18.88 -31.37 -4.10
C ARG A 280 -19.37 -32.41 -5.11
N LYS A 281 -20.62 -32.83 -4.92
CA LYS A 281 -21.32 -33.89 -5.67
C LYS A 281 -21.89 -33.43 -7.02
N ASP A 282 -21.83 -32.13 -7.33
CA ASP A 282 -22.34 -31.58 -8.58
C ASP A 282 -21.24 -31.55 -9.65
N GLU A 283 -21.35 -32.44 -10.64
CA GLU A 283 -20.43 -32.54 -11.79
C GLU A 283 -20.51 -31.33 -12.74
N ASP A 284 -21.52 -30.46 -12.58
CA ASP A 284 -21.78 -29.31 -13.45
C ASP A 284 -21.11 -27.99 -12.97
N GLU A 285 -20.63 -27.91 -11.72
CA GLU A 285 -20.01 -26.68 -11.19
C GLU A 285 -18.51 -26.59 -11.59
N LYS A 286 -18.13 -25.47 -12.21
CA LYS A 286 -16.74 -25.19 -12.59
C LYS A 286 -16.08 -24.28 -11.57
N TYR A 287 -14.84 -24.61 -11.22
CA TYR A 287 -14.03 -23.83 -10.31
C TYR A 287 -12.73 -23.37 -10.97
N THR A 288 -12.23 -22.24 -10.51
CA THR A 288 -10.92 -21.71 -10.86
C THR A 288 -10.08 -21.54 -9.60
N LEU A 289 -8.86 -22.09 -9.61
CA LEU A 289 -7.89 -21.87 -8.55
C LEU A 289 -6.91 -20.76 -8.98
N LEU A 290 -6.86 -19.69 -8.19
CA LEU A 290 -5.84 -18.65 -8.28
C LEU A 290 -4.72 -18.93 -7.28
N SER A 291 -3.49 -19.05 -7.79
CA SER A 291 -2.28 -19.12 -6.95
C SER A 291 -1.52 -17.81 -7.08
N ILE A 292 -1.31 -17.11 -5.97
CA ILE A 292 -0.75 -15.76 -5.95
C ILE A 292 0.47 -15.75 -5.03
N ALA A 293 1.54 -15.08 -5.44
CA ALA A 293 2.66 -14.75 -4.56
C ALA A 293 2.97 -13.25 -4.65
N THR A 294 3.15 -12.59 -3.52
CA THR A 294 3.50 -11.16 -3.45
C THR A 294 4.56 -10.89 -2.40
N HIS A 295 5.61 -10.15 -2.78
CA HIS A 295 6.71 -9.78 -1.89
C HIS A 295 6.46 -8.44 -1.18
N ASN A 296 6.81 -8.34 0.12
CA ASN A 296 6.83 -7.11 0.93
C ASN A 296 5.54 -6.25 0.88
N HIS A 297 4.39 -6.91 0.95
CA HIS A 297 3.08 -6.26 1.08
C HIS A 297 2.46 -6.52 2.45
N SER A 298 1.53 -5.66 2.89
CA SER A 298 0.79 -5.89 4.13
C SER A 298 -0.32 -6.90 3.83
N PRO A 299 -0.40 -8.06 4.52
CA PRO A 299 -1.37 -9.10 4.22
C PRO A 299 -2.81 -8.61 4.38
N ARG A 300 -3.07 -7.72 5.34
CA ARG A 300 -4.37 -7.06 5.44
C ARG A 300 -4.74 -6.37 4.12
N VAL A 301 -3.82 -5.55 3.61
CA VAL A 301 -4.00 -4.78 2.38
C VAL A 301 -4.07 -5.71 1.16
N THR A 302 -3.25 -6.76 1.14
CA THR A 302 -3.29 -7.84 0.14
C THR A 302 -4.69 -8.44 0.07
N LEU A 303 -5.20 -8.91 1.21
CA LEU A 303 -6.53 -9.52 1.33
C LEU A 303 -7.64 -8.53 0.96
N GLU A 304 -7.58 -7.29 1.45
CA GLU A 304 -8.57 -6.24 1.16
C GLU A 304 -8.64 -5.95 -0.33
N ASN A 305 -7.50 -5.67 -0.97
CA ASN A 305 -7.45 -5.41 -2.40
C ASN A 305 -8.00 -6.59 -3.22
N PHE A 306 -7.57 -7.83 -2.91
CA PHE A 306 -8.04 -9.02 -3.62
C PHE A 306 -9.53 -9.27 -3.39
N ALA A 307 -10.00 -9.27 -2.14
CA ALA A 307 -11.40 -9.52 -1.81
C ALA A 307 -12.33 -8.48 -2.46
N SER A 308 -11.95 -7.20 -2.37
CA SER A 308 -12.72 -6.11 -2.97
C SER A 308 -12.76 -6.19 -4.50
N TYR A 309 -11.63 -6.56 -5.14
CA TYR A 309 -11.60 -6.79 -6.57
C TYR A 309 -12.48 -7.99 -6.99
N MET A 310 -12.38 -9.13 -6.28
CA MET A 310 -13.20 -10.31 -6.57
C MET A 310 -14.69 -10.01 -6.44
N ALA A 311 -15.08 -9.27 -5.38
CA ALA A 311 -16.46 -8.85 -5.18
C ALA A 311 -16.97 -8.03 -6.38
N SER A 312 -16.17 -7.08 -6.85
CA SER A 312 -16.48 -6.23 -8.01
C SER A 312 -16.47 -6.97 -9.35
N ALA A 313 -15.67 -8.02 -9.46
CA ALA A 313 -15.66 -8.92 -10.60
C ALA A 313 -16.81 -9.96 -10.56
N ASN A 314 -17.66 -9.92 -9.52
CA ASN A 314 -18.72 -10.89 -9.27
C ASN A 314 -18.19 -12.34 -9.19
N LEU A 315 -17.07 -12.51 -8.49
CA LEU A 315 -16.39 -13.77 -8.26
C LEU A 315 -16.53 -14.19 -6.79
N ASP A 316 -17.17 -15.33 -6.57
CA ASP A 316 -17.39 -15.87 -5.22
C ASP A 316 -16.15 -16.61 -4.74
N ILE A 317 -15.59 -16.14 -3.62
CA ILE A 317 -14.50 -16.82 -2.92
C ILE A 317 -15.13 -17.96 -2.10
N GLU A 318 -14.98 -19.18 -2.61
CA GLU A 318 -15.41 -20.40 -1.91
C GLU A 318 -14.40 -20.80 -0.85
N PHE A 319 -13.12 -20.58 -1.19
CA PHE A 319 -12.00 -21.07 -0.42
C PHE A 319 -10.83 -20.06 -0.51
N LEU A 320 -10.18 -19.74 0.62
CA LEU A 320 -8.95 -18.93 0.64
C LEU A 320 -7.93 -19.42 1.67
N TYR A 321 -6.70 -19.64 1.19
CA TYR A 321 -5.50 -19.87 2.00
C TYR A 321 -4.57 -18.68 1.83
N MET A 322 -4.00 -18.21 2.95
CA MET A 322 -2.87 -17.30 2.92
C MET A 322 -1.85 -17.73 3.97
N ASP A 323 -0.59 -17.80 3.56
CA ASP A 323 0.55 -18.07 4.43
C ASP A 323 1.68 -17.09 4.11
N ARG A 324 2.48 -16.76 5.12
CA ARG A 324 3.63 -15.89 4.98
C ARG A 324 4.91 -16.69 5.08
N ILE A 325 5.79 -16.51 4.10
CA ILE A 325 7.09 -17.16 4.03
C ILE A 325 8.18 -16.09 4.20
N LEU A 326 9.18 -16.36 5.03
CA LEU A 326 10.30 -15.43 5.22
C LEU A 326 11.15 -15.34 3.95
N ASP A 327 11.66 -14.14 3.65
CA ASP A 327 12.61 -13.92 2.58
C ASP A 327 13.97 -13.48 3.15
N THR A 328 15.04 -14.15 2.69
CA THR A 328 16.41 -13.78 3.03
C THR A 328 16.88 -12.51 2.34
N HIS A 329 16.20 -12.09 1.27
CA HIS A 329 16.48 -10.83 0.58
C HIS A 329 15.83 -9.66 1.33
N GLU A 330 16.63 -8.67 1.73
CA GLU A 330 16.19 -7.40 2.34
C GLU A 330 15.34 -7.51 3.64
N SER A 331 15.46 -8.60 4.41
CA SER A 331 14.65 -8.83 5.63
C SER A 331 13.15 -8.74 5.35
N GLY A 332 12.71 -9.35 4.26
CA GLY A 332 11.34 -9.29 3.76
C GLY A 332 10.50 -10.55 4.02
N HIS A 333 9.32 -10.57 3.41
CA HIS A 333 8.46 -11.75 3.37
C HIS A 333 7.72 -11.85 2.04
N VAL A 334 7.35 -13.08 1.68
CA VAL A 334 6.46 -13.38 0.56
C VAL A 334 5.16 -13.94 1.11
N ASP A 335 4.06 -13.26 0.84
CA ASP A 335 2.73 -13.80 1.14
C ASP A 335 2.30 -14.66 -0.05
N VAL A 336 1.97 -15.93 0.21
CA VAL A 336 1.46 -16.88 -0.78
C VAL A 336 -0.02 -17.15 -0.51
N LEU A 337 -0.85 -16.96 -1.54
CA LEU A 337 -2.29 -17.14 -1.47
C LEU A 337 -2.74 -18.21 -2.44
N SER A 338 -3.80 -18.93 -2.06
CA SER A 338 -4.54 -19.83 -2.92
C SER A 338 -6.01 -19.56 -2.74
N ILE A 339 -6.68 -19.10 -3.80
CA ILE A 339 -8.08 -18.69 -3.77
C ILE A 339 -8.85 -19.57 -4.75
N LEU A 340 -9.82 -20.33 -4.25
CA LEU A 340 -10.76 -21.06 -5.10
C LEU A 340 -11.97 -20.17 -5.35
N LEU A 341 -12.28 -19.99 -6.62
CA LEU A 341 -13.40 -19.20 -7.09
C LEU A 341 -14.42 -20.12 -7.75
N LYS A 342 -15.69 -19.84 -7.50
CA LYS A 342 -16.79 -20.41 -8.29
C LYS A 342 -16.90 -19.65 -9.61
N ASP A 343 -16.85 -20.36 -10.73
CA ASP A 343 -16.89 -19.72 -12.04
C ASP A 343 -18.30 -19.17 -12.34
N PRO A 344 -18.42 -17.88 -12.74
CA PRO A 344 -19.68 -17.38 -13.23
C PRO A 344 -20.01 -17.98 -14.61
N PRO A 345 -21.31 -18.14 -14.94
CA PRO A 345 -21.73 -18.66 -16.23
C PRO A 345 -21.27 -17.72 -17.35
N ASN A 346 -20.66 -18.29 -18.40
CA ASN A 346 -20.14 -17.60 -19.60
C ASN A 346 -18.82 -16.84 -19.45
N MET A 347 -18.00 -17.12 -18.43
CA MET A 347 -16.67 -16.50 -18.33
C MET A 347 -15.66 -17.15 -19.30
N HIS A 348 -15.07 -16.34 -20.17
CA HIS A 348 -14.12 -16.72 -21.22
C HIS A 348 -12.65 -16.50 -20.80
N ASP A 349 -11.72 -17.12 -21.51
CA ASP A 349 -10.27 -17.04 -21.19
C ASP A 349 -9.72 -15.61 -21.25
N LYS A 350 -10.28 -14.76 -22.13
CA LYS A 350 -9.88 -13.35 -22.22
C LYS A 350 -10.17 -12.58 -20.92
N GLU A 351 -11.32 -12.83 -20.29
CA GLU A 351 -11.71 -12.16 -19.03
C GLU A 351 -10.79 -12.62 -17.89
N TRP A 352 -10.39 -13.89 -17.87
CA TRP A 352 -9.40 -14.39 -16.91
C TRP A 352 -8.02 -13.81 -17.10
N GLU A 353 -7.63 -13.54 -18.34
CA GLU A 353 -6.36 -12.89 -18.64
C GLU A 353 -6.36 -11.41 -18.20
N GLU A 354 -7.48 -10.71 -18.37
CA GLU A 354 -7.70 -9.37 -17.83
C GLU A 354 -7.64 -9.38 -16.29
N ILE A 355 -8.36 -10.32 -15.64
CA ILE A 355 -8.31 -10.51 -14.18
C ILE A 355 -6.87 -10.78 -13.72
N ARG A 356 -6.15 -11.71 -14.37
CA ARG A 356 -4.76 -12.01 -14.05
C ARG A 356 -3.91 -10.74 -14.11
N SER A 357 -4.01 -9.98 -15.21
CA SER A 357 -3.23 -8.75 -15.41
C SER A 357 -3.55 -7.67 -14.36
N ASP A 358 -4.81 -7.50 -14.00
CA ASP A 358 -5.23 -6.55 -12.96
C ASP A 358 -4.72 -6.96 -11.58
N LEU A 359 -4.80 -8.25 -11.24
CA LEU A 359 -4.31 -8.79 -9.97
C LEU A 359 -2.78 -8.71 -9.83
N GLU A 360 -2.02 -8.85 -10.93
CA GLU A 360 -0.56 -8.65 -10.92
C GLU A 360 -0.17 -7.20 -10.60
N ARG A 361 -1.07 -6.23 -10.87
CA ARG A 361 -0.82 -4.80 -10.64
C ARG A 361 -1.52 -4.27 -9.40
N ILE A 362 -2.51 -4.96 -8.85
CA ILE A 362 -3.42 -4.45 -7.82
C ILE A 362 -2.72 -3.89 -6.57
N LYS A 363 -1.56 -4.46 -6.22
CA LYS A 363 -0.67 -3.99 -5.15
C LYS A 363 -0.27 -2.52 -5.31
N TRP A 364 -0.16 -2.07 -6.55
CA TRP A 364 0.35 -0.77 -6.95
C TRP A 364 -0.75 0.23 -7.35
N VAL A 365 -1.99 -0.23 -7.46
CA VAL A 365 -3.13 0.62 -7.81
C VAL A 365 -3.52 1.49 -6.61
N ASP A 366 -3.85 2.76 -6.90
CA ASP A 366 -4.31 3.69 -5.89
C ASP A 366 -5.69 3.32 -5.34
N THR A 367 -5.89 3.54 -4.04
CA THR A 367 -7.13 3.22 -3.36
C THR A 367 -8.32 3.93 -4.02
N ALA A 368 -8.17 5.18 -4.48
CA ALA A 368 -9.26 5.89 -5.14
C ALA A 368 -9.66 5.26 -6.50
N ALA A 369 -8.70 4.66 -7.21
CA ALA A 369 -8.99 3.94 -8.45
C ALA A 369 -9.72 2.61 -8.19
N LEU A 370 -9.30 1.87 -7.15
CA LEU A 370 -10.00 0.65 -6.71
C LEU A 370 -11.43 0.95 -6.25
N GLU A 371 -11.62 1.97 -5.41
CA GLU A 371 -12.95 2.41 -4.95
C GLU A 371 -13.85 2.83 -6.13
N ALA A 372 -13.30 3.55 -7.11
CA ALA A 372 -14.03 3.94 -8.30
C ALA A 372 -14.42 2.75 -9.18
N PHE A 373 -13.49 1.81 -9.39
CA PHE A 373 -13.75 0.55 -10.08
C PHE A 373 -14.89 -0.21 -9.41
N ASN A 374 -14.81 -0.38 -8.09
CA ASN A 374 -15.84 -1.06 -7.31
C ASN A 374 -17.20 -0.36 -7.41
N TYR A 375 -17.23 0.96 -7.24
CA TYR A 375 -18.45 1.75 -7.37
C TYR A 375 -19.10 1.60 -8.75
N SER A 376 -18.30 1.65 -9.83
CA SER A 376 -18.80 1.54 -11.20
C SER A 376 -19.50 0.21 -11.50
N ARG A 377 -19.02 -0.88 -10.88
CA ARG A 377 -19.58 -2.23 -11.05
C ARG A 377 -20.95 -2.33 -10.38
N THR A 378 -21.14 -1.69 -9.23
CA THR A 378 -22.47 -1.59 -8.59
C THR A 378 -23.49 -0.81 -9.45
N GLN A 379 -23.02 0.13 -10.27
CA GLN A 379 -23.84 0.93 -11.18
C GLN A 379 -23.98 0.31 -12.58
N ALA A 380 -23.33 -0.83 -12.84
CA ALA A 380 -23.27 -1.49 -14.14
C ALA A 380 -22.79 -0.59 -15.30
N THR A 381 -21.87 0.34 -15.02
CA THR A 381 -21.38 1.32 -16.00
C THR A 381 -20.16 0.86 -16.80
N GLY A 382 -19.50 -0.23 -16.39
CA GLY A 382 -18.45 -0.90 -17.17
C GLY A 382 -17.06 -0.28 -17.15
N LEU A 383 -16.70 0.52 -16.12
CA LEU A 383 -15.34 1.05 -15.97
C LEU A 383 -14.35 -0.10 -15.70
N THR A 384 -13.27 -0.18 -16.47
CA THR A 384 -12.18 -1.14 -16.21
C THR A 384 -11.24 -0.60 -15.12
N LEU A 385 -10.45 -1.48 -14.47
CA LEU A 385 -9.48 -1.02 -13.46
C LEU A 385 -8.45 -0.07 -14.08
N GLN A 386 -7.98 -0.37 -15.30
CA GLN A 386 -7.07 0.47 -16.05
C GLN A 386 -7.65 1.87 -16.33
N GLN A 387 -8.93 1.97 -16.68
CA GLN A 387 -9.60 3.27 -16.86
C GLN A 387 -9.74 4.03 -15.54
N ALA A 388 -10.00 3.34 -14.43
CA ALA A 388 -10.02 3.95 -13.10
C ALA A 388 -8.65 4.53 -12.70
N GLU A 389 -7.56 3.84 -13.06
CA GLU A 389 -6.19 4.36 -12.87
C GLU A 389 -5.91 5.61 -13.70
N ILE A 390 -6.29 5.61 -14.98
CA ILE A 390 -6.15 6.78 -15.86
C ILE A 390 -6.91 7.97 -15.25
N LEU A 391 -8.15 7.74 -14.84
CA LEU A 391 -9.02 8.78 -14.32
C LEU A 391 -8.50 9.36 -13.00
N SER A 392 -8.04 8.49 -12.10
CA SER A 392 -7.38 8.89 -10.85
C SER A 392 -6.12 9.71 -11.13
N ALA A 393 -5.28 9.28 -12.08
CA ALA A 393 -4.07 9.98 -12.48
C ALA A 393 -4.37 11.38 -13.04
N LEU A 394 -5.38 11.50 -13.92
CA LEU A 394 -5.82 12.79 -14.48
C LEU A 394 -6.32 13.74 -13.39
N CYS A 395 -7.13 13.25 -12.45
CA CYS A 395 -7.61 14.04 -11.30
C CYS A 395 -6.44 14.57 -10.44
N HIS A 396 -5.49 13.70 -10.07
CA HIS A 396 -4.34 14.09 -9.25
C HIS A 396 -3.41 15.08 -9.97
N MET A 397 -3.17 14.87 -11.27
CA MET A 397 -2.34 15.75 -12.09
C MET A 397 -2.93 17.16 -12.22
N LEU A 398 -4.26 17.26 -12.41
CA LEU A 398 -4.93 18.52 -12.69
C LEU A 398 -5.40 19.27 -11.44
N HIS A 399 -5.35 18.65 -10.25
CA HIS A 399 -5.85 19.23 -9.01
C HIS A 399 -5.30 20.64 -8.73
N GLY A 400 -3.98 20.81 -8.80
CA GLY A 400 -3.37 22.12 -8.58
C GLY A 400 -3.69 23.16 -9.65
N GLN A 401 -3.75 22.73 -10.92
CA GLN A 401 -4.01 23.63 -12.05
C GLN A 401 -5.44 24.18 -12.03
N LEU A 402 -6.42 23.33 -11.76
CA LEU A 402 -7.83 23.70 -11.72
C LEU A 402 -8.18 24.59 -10.52
N ASN A 403 -7.42 24.50 -9.43
CA ASN A 403 -7.62 25.32 -8.23
C ASN A 403 -6.82 26.64 -8.25
N SER A 404 -5.94 26.86 -9.24
CA SER A 404 -5.06 28.04 -9.30
C SER A 404 -5.78 29.36 -9.67
N GLY A 405 -7.11 29.32 -9.89
CA GLY A 405 -8.01 30.41 -10.27
C GLY A 405 -9.23 30.61 -9.32
N THR A 406 -10.40 30.96 -9.86
CA THR A 406 -11.66 31.26 -9.13
C THR A 406 -12.46 30.02 -8.67
N MET A 407 -11.95 28.82 -8.94
CA MET A 407 -12.69 27.58 -8.68
C MET A 407 -12.14 26.89 -7.43
N ASP A 408 -12.91 26.91 -6.35
CA ASP A 408 -12.65 26.11 -5.15
C ASP A 408 -13.03 24.64 -5.40
N ILE A 409 -12.13 23.89 -6.04
CA ILE A 409 -12.32 22.46 -6.27
C ILE A 409 -11.27 21.61 -5.57
N THR A 410 -11.74 20.78 -4.64
CA THR A 410 -10.91 19.79 -3.96
C THR A 410 -10.78 18.53 -4.81
N LEU A 411 -9.67 17.80 -4.63
CA LEU A 411 -9.47 16.48 -5.22
C LEU A 411 -10.63 15.50 -4.92
N ASP A 412 -11.12 15.51 -3.68
CA ASP A 412 -12.25 14.68 -3.26
C ASP A 412 -13.52 14.99 -4.06
N LYS A 413 -13.83 16.28 -4.25
CA LYS A 413 -14.95 16.73 -5.08
C LYS A 413 -14.76 16.33 -6.54
N MET A 414 -13.55 16.46 -7.10
CA MET A 414 -13.27 15.98 -8.46
C MET A 414 -13.55 14.49 -8.59
N LEU A 415 -12.93 13.67 -7.75
CA LEU A 415 -13.06 12.21 -7.80
C LEU A 415 -14.54 11.81 -7.65
N THR A 416 -15.23 12.34 -6.63
CA THR A 416 -16.64 11.97 -6.37
C THR A 416 -17.58 12.43 -7.48
N SER A 417 -17.37 13.63 -8.03
CA SER A 417 -18.24 14.16 -9.11
C SER A 417 -18.01 13.42 -10.42
N VAL A 418 -16.75 13.16 -10.75
CA VAL A 418 -16.34 12.49 -11.99
C VAL A 418 -16.72 11.01 -11.95
N TYR A 419 -16.50 10.31 -10.84
CA TYR A 419 -16.91 8.91 -10.68
C TYR A 419 -18.42 8.73 -10.44
N GLY A 420 -19.12 9.75 -9.98
CA GLY A 420 -20.56 9.71 -9.73
C GLY A 420 -21.40 10.17 -10.92
N HIS A 421 -21.38 11.46 -11.23
CA HIS A 421 -22.33 12.10 -12.13
C HIS A 421 -21.86 12.14 -13.60
N TYR A 422 -20.55 12.17 -13.82
CA TYR A 422 -19.97 12.36 -15.15
C TYR A 422 -19.20 11.13 -15.67
N LEU A 423 -19.40 9.97 -15.04
CA LEU A 423 -18.64 8.76 -15.30
C LEU A 423 -18.68 8.33 -16.77
N ALA A 424 -19.82 8.46 -17.44
CA ALA A 424 -19.95 8.09 -18.86
C ALA A 424 -19.10 8.96 -19.81
N ILE A 425 -18.88 10.24 -19.48
CA ILE A 425 -17.99 11.11 -20.27
C ILE A 425 -16.53 10.81 -19.89
N ALA A 426 -16.27 10.53 -18.61
CA ALA A 426 -14.95 10.17 -18.14
C ALA A 426 -14.45 8.84 -18.74
N ILE A 427 -15.32 7.84 -18.87
CA ILE A 427 -15.03 6.57 -19.57
C ILE A 427 -14.66 6.83 -21.04
N ASP A 428 -15.37 7.71 -21.73
CA ASP A 428 -15.04 8.08 -23.11
C ASP A 428 -13.64 8.71 -23.21
N ILE A 429 -13.31 9.63 -22.28
CA ILE A 429 -11.97 10.25 -22.21
C ILE A 429 -10.89 9.20 -21.96
N CYS A 430 -11.11 8.27 -21.04
CA CYS A 430 -10.17 7.18 -20.74
C CYS A 430 -10.04 6.21 -21.94
N SER A 431 -11.15 5.89 -22.60
CA SER A 431 -11.18 5.02 -23.79
C SER A 431 -10.42 5.66 -24.95
N LEU A 432 -10.51 6.98 -25.12
CA LEU A 432 -9.68 7.71 -26.08
C LEU A 432 -8.20 7.55 -25.70
N PHE A 433 -7.82 7.74 -24.43
CA PHE A 433 -6.43 7.57 -23.99
C PHE A 433 -5.90 6.14 -24.27
N GLU A 434 -6.66 5.11 -23.92
CA GLU A 434 -6.33 3.71 -24.20
C GLU A 434 -6.13 3.48 -25.71
N ARG A 435 -7.11 3.83 -26.53
CA ARG A 435 -7.05 3.62 -27.99
C ARG A 435 -5.96 4.45 -28.66
N ARG A 436 -5.62 5.64 -28.16
CA ARG A 436 -4.49 6.43 -28.69
C ARG A 436 -3.17 5.70 -28.49
N PHE A 437 -2.96 5.10 -27.32
CA PHE A 437 -1.68 4.50 -26.92
C PHE A 437 -1.62 2.98 -27.09
N HIS A 438 -2.67 2.34 -27.60
CA HIS A 438 -2.65 0.90 -27.87
C HIS A 438 -1.50 0.56 -28.83
N PRO A 439 -0.57 -0.36 -28.48
CA PRO A 439 0.65 -0.58 -29.25
C PRO A 439 0.41 -1.11 -30.68
N THR A 440 -0.59 -2.00 -30.84
CA THR A 440 -0.90 -2.65 -32.13
C THR A 440 -2.20 -2.17 -32.80
N GLN A 441 -3.15 -1.63 -32.03
CA GLN A 441 -4.49 -1.21 -32.48
C GLN A 441 -4.72 0.29 -32.25
N GLY A 442 -3.64 1.06 -32.23
CA GLY A 442 -3.71 2.49 -31.96
C GLY A 442 -4.46 3.25 -33.05
N LEU A 443 -5.17 4.31 -32.68
CA LEU A 443 -5.91 5.15 -33.62
C LEU A 443 -4.99 5.86 -34.64
N THR A 444 -5.53 6.10 -35.82
CA THR A 444 -4.98 7.05 -36.79
C THR A 444 -5.30 8.49 -36.36
N LYS A 445 -4.54 9.47 -36.86
CA LYS A 445 -4.75 10.88 -36.49
C LYS A 445 -6.18 11.37 -36.78
N GLN A 446 -6.76 10.94 -37.91
CA GLN A 446 -8.13 11.30 -38.29
C GLN A 446 -9.17 10.69 -37.33
N GLU A 447 -8.99 9.44 -36.91
CA GLU A 447 -9.88 8.79 -35.93
C GLU A 447 -9.75 9.43 -34.55
N GLU A 448 -8.52 9.77 -34.13
CA GLU A 448 -8.28 10.51 -32.88
C GLU A 448 -9.02 11.84 -32.86
N ASP A 449 -8.93 12.62 -33.94
CA ASP A 449 -9.57 13.92 -34.04
C ASP A 449 -11.11 13.79 -34.06
N LEU A 450 -11.67 12.79 -34.75
CA LEU A 450 -13.12 12.52 -34.75
C LEU A 450 -13.65 12.13 -33.36
N GLU A 451 -12.94 11.25 -32.64
CA GLU A 451 -13.31 10.88 -31.26
C GLU A 451 -13.17 12.07 -30.31
N TYR A 452 -12.13 12.89 -30.46
CA TYR A 452 -11.96 14.11 -29.69
C TYR A 452 -13.15 15.07 -29.87
N GLU A 453 -13.55 15.36 -31.12
CA GLU A 453 -14.70 16.23 -31.41
C GLU A 453 -16.01 15.68 -30.84
N ARG A 454 -16.22 14.35 -30.94
CA ARG A 454 -17.39 13.67 -30.37
C ARG A 454 -17.45 13.86 -28.85
N ILE A 455 -16.33 13.66 -28.15
CA ILE A 455 -16.27 13.78 -26.69
C ILE A 455 -16.37 15.24 -26.27
N SER A 456 -15.67 16.15 -26.96
CA SER A 456 -15.73 17.60 -26.72
C SER A 456 -17.16 18.13 -26.86
N GLY A 457 -17.90 17.67 -27.88
CA GLY A 457 -19.32 17.97 -28.03
C GLY A 457 -20.16 17.56 -26.81
N ARG A 458 -19.93 16.37 -26.23
CA ARG A 458 -20.59 15.92 -24.99
C ARG A 458 -20.18 16.76 -23.79
N VAL A 459 -18.89 17.09 -23.66
CA VAL A 459 -18.37 17.94 -22.58
C VAL A 459 -19.02 19.33 -22.63
N SER A 460 -19.18 19.91 -23.82
CA SER A 460 -19.80 21.23 -24.00
C SER A 460 -21.24 21.33 -23.46
N MET A 461 -21.96 20.20 -23.41
CA MET A 461 -23.33 20.11 -22.88
C MET A 461 -23.40 20.03 -21.35
N VAL A 462 -22.26 19.90 -20.65
CA VAL A 462 -22.22 19.84 -19.19
C VAL A 462 -22.61 21.20 -18.60
N VAL A 463 -23.67 21.23 -17.78
CA VAL A 463 -24.22 22.48 -17.22
C VAL A 463 -23.31 23.08 -16.15
N GLU A 464 -22.74 22.26 -15.28
CA GLU A 464 -21.84 22.71 -14.21
C GLU A 464 -20.50 23.18 -14.80
N GLU A 465 -20.23 24.49 -14.74
CA GLU A 465 -19.07 25.12 -15.37
C GLU A 465 -17.73 24.55 -14.85
N THR A 466 -17.62 24.31 -13.54
CA THR A 466 -16.42 23.73 -12.94
C THR A 466 -16.14 22.35 -13.52
N MET A 467 -17.15 21.48 -13.59
CA MET A 467 -17.00 20.12 -14.13
C MET A 467 -16.79 20.10 -15.64
N ARG A 468 -17.44 21.00 -16.38
CA ARG A 468 -17.16 21.21 -17.81
C ARG A 468 -15.68 21.52 -18.01
N THR A 469 -15.14 22.46 -17.24
CA THR A 469 -13.72 22.84 -17.32
C THR A 469 -12.80 21.70 -16.91
N THR A 470 -13.13 20.96 -15.85
CA THR A 470 -12.38 19.77 -15.44
C THR A 470 -12.31 18.73 -16.56
N LEU A 471 -13.45 18.36 -17.15
CA LEU A 471 -13.52 17.34 -18.21
C LEU A 471 -12.86 17.82 -19.51
N ASP A 472 -13.02 19.09 -19.87
CA ASP A 472 -12.37 19.70 -21.03
C ASP A 472 -10.84 19.68 -20.88
N LYS A 473 -10.35 20.01 -19.68
CA LYS A 473 -8.92 19.97 -19.38
C LYS A 473 -8.36 18.54 -19.39
N MET A 474 -9.11 17.58 -18.84
CA MET A 474 -8.78 16.15 -18.93
C MET A 474 -8.67 15.70 -20.39
N LEU A 475 -9.65 16.04 -21.22
CA LEU A 475 -9.68 15.69 -22.64
C LEU A 475 -8.51 16.33 -23.40
N THR A 476 -8.17 17.59 -23.09
CA THR A 476 -7.03 18.30 -23.69
C THR A 476 -5.70 17.64 -23.31
N VAL A 477 -5.51 17.29 -22.04
CA VAL A 477 -4.31 16.54 -21.61
C VAL A 477 -4.23 15.18 -22.30
N VAL A 478 -5.36 14.47 -22.44
CA VAL A 478 -5.41 13.20 -23.16
C VAL A 478 -5.03 13.38 -24.62
N LYS A 479 -5.48 14.45 -25.30
CA LYS A 479 -5.13 14.75 -26.70
C LYS A 479 -3.63 15.01 -26.90
N ASP A 480 -3.02 15.72 -25.97
CA ASP A 480 -1.64 16.19 -26.09
C ASP A 480 -0.61 15.33 -25.34
N ALA A 481 -1.06 14.27 -24.65
CA ALA A 481 -0.17 13.30 -24.04
C ALA A 481 0.77 12.71 -25.10
N ARG A 482 2.06 12.58 -24.76
CA ARG A 482 3.10 12.25 -25.74
C ARG A 482 3.52 10.77 -25.72
N LYS A 483 3.55 10.18 -24.54
CA LYS A 483 4.03 8.81 -24.26
C LYS A 483 3.43 8.31 -22.94
N THR A 484 3.19 7.01 -22.80
CA THR A 484 2.75 6.38 -21.54
C THR A 484 3.21 4.93 -21.46
N ASN A 485 3.37 4.40 -20.24
CA ASN A 485 3.66 3.00 -19.97
C ASN A 485 2.38 2.15 -19.75
N LEU A 486 1.21 2.65 -20.14
CA LEU A 486 -0.10 2.03 -19.88
C LEU A 486 -0.21 0.53 -20.26
N TYR A 487 0.51 0.08 -21.28
CA TYR A 487 0.47 -1.31 -21.73
C TYR A 487 1.69 -2.13 -21.28
N VAL A 488 2.59 -1.55 -20.49
CA VAL A 488 3.72 -2.28 -19.91
C VAL A 488 3.20 -3.28 -18.89
N PRO A 489 3.48 -4.60 -19.06
CA PRO A 489 3.06 -5.63 -18.12
C PRO A 489 3.69 -5.42 -16.74
N GLN A 490 2.93 -5.71 -15.67
CA GLN A 490 3.41 -5.65 -14.29
C GLN A 490 4.05 -4.31 -13.88
N ARG A 491 3.73 -3.21 -14.57
CA ARG A 491 4.17 -1.86 -14.20
C ARG A 491 3.82 -1.55 -12.74
N LYS A 492 4.73 -0.87 -12.04
CA LYS A 492 4.52 -0.46 -10.64
C LYS A 492 3.70 0.83 -10.51
N GLY A 493 3.48 1.56 -11.59
CA GLY A 493 2.68 2.79 -11.61
C GLY A 493 2.42 3.25 -13.04
N LEU A 494 1.45 4.16 -13.20
CA LEU A 494 1.12 4.77 -14.48
C LEU A 494 1.98 6.02 -14.71
N GLY A 495 2.85 5.97 -15.72
CA GLY A 495 3.65 7.08 -16.22
C GLY A 495 3.04 7.72 -17.45
N ILE A 496 3.02 9.06 -17.50
CA ILE A 496 2.54 9.87 -18.62
C ILE A 496 3.56 10.97 -18.92
N SER A 497 4.01 11.07 -20.17
CA SER A 497 4.73 12.23 -20.69
C SER A 497 3.72 13.27 -21.14
N VAL A 498 3.70 14.41 -20.45
CA VAL A 498 2.69 15.45 -20.57
C VAL A 498 3.24 16.60 -21.39
N ASN A 499 2.43 17.13 -22.31
CA ASN A 499 2.75 18.40 -22.95
C ASN A 499 2.75 19.53 -21.90
N PRO A 500 3.90 20.19 -21.64
CA PRO A 500 4.00 21.20 -20.58
C PRO A 500 3.03 22.38 -20.75
N ALA A 501 2.57 22.65 -21.98
CA ALA A 501 1.60 23.71 -22.27
C ALA A 501 0.26 23.48 -21.52
N ASN A 502 -0.08 22.23 -21.23
CA ASN A 502 -1.30 21.90 -20.51
C ASN A 502 -1.26 22.22 -19.03
N LEU A 503 -0.07 22.34 -18.45
CA LEU A 503 0.13 22.65 -17.04
C LEU A 503 0.66 24.08 -16.84
N SER A 504 0.81 24.85 -17.93
CA SER A 504 1.36 26.19 -17.87
C SER A 504 0.29 27.23 -17.52
N THR A 505 0.63 28.16 -16.63
CA THR A 505 -0.17 29.29 -16.22
C THR A 505 0.65 30.59 -16.33
N PRO A 506 0.01 31.77 -16.32
CA PRO A 506 0.74 33.05 -16.30
C PRO A 506 1.71 33.24 -15.12
N LYS A 507 1.62 32.41 -14.05
CA LYS A 507 2.54 32.45 -12.91
C LYS A 507 3.93 31.86 -13.24
N HIS A 508 4.05 31.13 -14.35
CA HIS A 508 5.28 30.44 -14.77
C HIS A 508 6.25 31.37 -15.49
N VAL A 509 6.91 32.24 -14.71
CA VAL A 509 7.79 33.30 -15.22
C VAL A 509 9.08 32.82 -15.90
N ALA A 510 9.56 31.61 -15.58
CA ALA A 510 10.74 31.01 -16.20
C ALA A 510 10.48 30.41 -17.61
N GLY A 511 9.26 30.53 -18.12
CA GLY A 511 8.86 30.04 -19.44
C GLY A 511 8.41 28.58 -19.45
N LEU A 512 8.11 28.07 -20.64
CA LEU A 512 7.57 26.74 -20.81
C LEU A 512 8.66 25.67 -20.56
N PRO A 513 8.43 24.67 -19.69
CA PRO A 513 9.36 23.55 -19.55
C PRO A 513 9.54 22.80 -20.86
N TYR A 514 10.70 22.18 -21.05
CA TYR A 514 10.97 21.30 -22.20
C TYR A 514 10.13 20.02 -22.12
N GLY A 515 10.03 19.43 -20.93
CA GLY A 515 9.25 18.21 -20.69
C GLY A 515 8.75 18.10 -19.26
N VAL A 516 7.57 17.48 -19.12
CA VAL A 516 6.99 17.11 -17.84
C VAL A 516 6.62 15.63 -17.90
N LEU A 517 7.13 14.86 -16.94
CA LEU A 517 6.74 13.47 -16.74
C LEU A 517 5.94 13.38 -15.44
N PHE A 518 4.81 12.70 -15.48
CA PHE A 518 3.93 12.49 -14.34
C PHE A 518 3.78 10.99 -14.07
N MET A 519 3.90 10.59 -12.81
CA MET A 519 3.72 9.19 -12.39
C MET A 519 2.66 9.13 -11.30
N HIS A 520 1.73 8.20 -11.44
CA HIS A 520 0.65 7.93 -10.50
C HIS A 520 0.69 6.47 -10.06
N GLY A 521 0.63 6.24 -8.75
CA GLY A 521 0.51 4.90 -8.19
C GLY A 521 -0.06 4.96 -6.78
N ARG A 522 -0.04 3.83 -6.09
CA ARG A 522 -0.64 3.71 -4.76
C ARG A 522 -0.14 4.78 -3.80
N ARG A 523 -1.06 5.66 -3.37
CA ARG A 523 -0.82 6.74 -2.40
C ARG A 523 0.28 7.72 -2.80
N SER A 524 0.71 7.74 -4.06
CA SER A 524 1.88 8.52 -4.44
C SER A 524 1.80 9.07 -5.87
N ASN A 525 2.32 10.29 -6.03
CA ASN A 525 2.35 11.00 -7.30
C ASN A 525 3.73 11.65 -7.48
N LEU A 526 4.32 11.56 -8.67
CA LEU A 526 5.57 12.23 -9.03
C LEU A 526 5.33 13.24 -10.15
N PHE A 527 5.86 14.45 -9.99
CA PHE A 527 6.16 15.32 -11.12
C PHE A 527 7.66 15.40 -11.32
N HIS A 528 8.14 15.12 -12.53
CA HIS A 528 9.48 15.46 -12.98
C HIS A 528 9.38 16.58 -14.05
N VAL A 529 9.90 17.76 -13.73
CA VAL A 529 9.89 18.94 -14.60
C VAL A 529 11.31 19.26 -15.03
N ARG A 530 11.52 19.55 -16.32
CA ARG A 530 12.83 19.94 -16.86
C ARG A 530 12.75 21.01 -17.93
N PHE A 531 13.79 21.83 -18.02
CA PHE A 531 13.86 23.00 -18.93
C PHE A 531 14.77 22.80 -20.15
N ARG A 532 15.51 21.70 -20.24
CA ARG A 532 16.27 21.28 -21.43
C ARG A 532 16.15 19.77 -21.61
N GLU A 533 16.58 19.28 -22.76
CA GLU A 533 16.69 17.85 -23.06
C GLU A 533 17.65 17.15 -22.08
N HIS A 534 18.90 17.61 -22.00
CA HIS A 534 19.83 17.19 -20.97
C HIS A 534 19.65 18.08 -19.74
N SER A 535 19.07 17.53 -18.68
CA SER A 535 18.77 18.27 -17.45
C SER A 535 19.09 17.48 -16.19
N ARG A 536 19.57 18.17 -15.16
CA ARG A 536 19.85 17.58 -13.85
C ARG A 536 19.09 18.26 -12.71
N GLY A 537 18.75 17.48 -11.69
CA GLY A 537 18.11 18.02 -10.50
C GLY A 537 17.72 17.00 -9.46
N GLY A 538 17.51 17.49 -8.24
CA GLY A 538 17.18 16.63 -7.09
C GLY A 538 15.80 15.99 -7.20
N MET A 539 15.68 14.73 -6.74
CA MET A 539 14.43 14.07 -6.40
C MET A 539 14.13 14.31 -4.91
N ARG A 540 12.95 14.85 -4.63
CA ARG A 540 12.45 15.17 -3.29
C ARG A 540 11.29 14.27 -2.95
N VAL A 541 11.19 13.83 -1.69
CA VAL A 541 9.98 13.16 -1.18
C VAL A 541 9.27 14.07 -0.18
N ALA A 542 8.02 14.42 -0.47
CA ALA A 542 7.14 15.16 0.41
C ALA A 542 6.18 14.18 1.11
N THR A 543 6.20 14.16 2.45
CA THR A 543 5.39 13.25 3.28
C THR A 543 4.51 14.02 4.27
N PRO A 544 3.40 14.62 3.81
CA PRO A 544 2.51 15.41 4.67
C PRO A 544 2.00 14.60 5.86
N ASN A 545 2.02 15.21 7.05
CA ASN A 545 1.70 14.53 8.30
C ASN A 545 0.19 14.54 8.63
N SER A 546 -0.60 15.31 7.89
CA SER A 546 -2.06 15.39 8.05
C SER A 546 -2.81 15.41 6.71
N PRO A 547 -4.10 15.05 6.69
CA PRO A 547 -4.94 15.20 5.50
C PRO A 547 -5.00 16.63 4.96
N GLN A 548 -5.02 17.63 5.85
CA GLN A 548 -5.06 19.05 5.49
C GLN A 548 -3.77 19.48 4.81
N GLU A 549 -2.62 19.10 5.37
CA GLU A 549 -1.31 19.38 4.78
C GLU A 549 -1.16 18.67 3.42
N TYR A 550 -1.64 17.43 3.31
CA TYR A 550 -1.64 16.71 2.04
C TYR A 550 -2.48 17.41 0.97
N THR A 551 -3.66 17.90 1.34
CA THR A 551 -4.53 18.66 0.43
C THR A 551 -3.80 19.91 -0.08
N LEU A 552 -3.20 20.70 0.80
CA LEU A 552 -2.45 21.91 0.43
C LEU A 552 -1.21 21.59 -0.44
N ARG A 553 -0.48 20.52 -0.12
CA ARG A 553 0.68 20.08 -0.91
C ARG A 553 0.28 19.54 -2.27
N SER A 554 -0.81 18.78 -2.35
CA SER A 554 -1.37 18.29 -3.63
C SER A 554 -1.79 19.45 -4.54
N LEU A 555 -2.36 20.51 -3.97
CA LEU A 555 -2.69 21.74 -4.71
C LEU A 555 -1.46 22.44 -5.30
N ASN A 556 -0.33 22.40 -4.62
CA ASN A 556 0.90 23.08 -5.06
C ASN A 556 1.93 22.11 -5.66
N HIS A 557 1.56 20.86 -5.93
CA HIS A 557 2.53 19.81 -6.24
C HIS A 557 3.32 20.08 -7.52
N TYR A 558 2.63 20.45 -8.60
CA TYR A 558 3.29 20.86 -9.84
C TYR A 558 4.06 22.18 -9.67
N GLU A 559 3.50 23.15 -8.96
CA GLU A 559 4.13 24.46 -8.73
C GLU A 559 5.45 24.34 -7.95
N GLU A 560 5.50 23.46 -6.94
CA GLU A 560 6.73 23.13 -6.21
C GLU A 560 7.77 22.52 -7.15
N ALA A 561 7.38 21.53 -7.97
CA ALA A 561 8.29 20.91 -8.92
C ALA A 561 8.81 21.91 -9.97
N TYR A 562 7.92 22.73 -10.54
CA TYR A 562 8.24 23.77 -11.51
C TYR A 562 9.19 24.82 -10.92
N GLY A 563 8.85 25.39 -9.76
CA GLY A 563 9.64 26.46 -9.13
C GLY A 563 11.05 26.01 -8.77
N LEU A 564 11.17 24.77 -8.26
CA LEU A 564 12.48 24.18 -7.95
C LEU A 564 13.27 23.85 -9.22
N ALA A 565 12.64 23.33 -10.27
CA ALA A 565 13.29 23.06 -11.56
C ALA A 565 13.76 24.35 -12.24
N ALA A 566 12.95 25.41 -12.19
CA ALA A 566 13.27 26.73 -12.74
C ALA A 566 14.46 27.36 -12.01
N THR A 567 14.47 27.26 -10.67
CA THR A 567 15.59 27.71 -9.84
C THR A 567 16.86 26.92 -10.17
N GLN A 568 16.75 25.60 -10.35
CA GLN A 568 17.88 24.76 -10.76
C GLN A 568 18.37 25.14 -12.17
N HIS A 569 17.47 25.52 -13.07
CA HIS A 569 17.83 25.94 -14.43
C HIS A 569 18.61 27.26 -14.41
N ALA A 570 18.17 28.23 -13.61
CA ALA A 570 18.89 29.48 -13.41
C ALA A 570 20.29 29.26 -12.77
N LYS A 571 20.40 28.28 -11.85
CA LYS A 571 21.69 27.88 -11.27
C LYS A 571 22.64 27.25 -12.28
N ASN A 572 22.10 26.47 -13.22
CA ASN A 572 22.89 25.74 -14.22
C ASN A 572 23.29 26.62 -15.44
N LYS A 573 23.19 27.95 -15.35
CA LYS A 573 23.47 28.87 -16.47
C LYS A 573 24.88 28.73 -17.08
N ASP A 574 25.86 28.29 -16.29
CA ASP A 574 27.27 28.20 -16.66
C ASP A 574 27.74 26.76 -16.95
N ILE A 575 26.81 25.79 -17.06
CA ILE A 575 27.11 24.39 -17.42
C ILE A 575 26.24 23.93 -18.59
N ALA A 576 26.62 22.81 -19.22
CA ALA A 576 25.93 22.29 -20.39
C ALA A 576 24.47 21.85 -20.10
N GLU A 577 24.22 21.34 -18.89
CA GLU A 577 22.93 20.76 -18.49
C GLU A 577 21.90 21.84 -18.10
N GLY A 578 20.64 21.67 -18.47
CA GLY A 578 19.54 22.45 -17.91
C GLY A 578 19.17 22.03 -16.49
N GLY A 579 18.30 22.79 -15.83
CA GLY A 579 17.72 22.39 -14.56
C GLY A 579 16.50 21.48 -14.72
N SER A 580 16.40 20.51 -13.80
CA SER A 580 15.20 19.72 -13.56
C SER A 580 14.89 19.61 -12.07
N LYS A 581 13.73 19.02 -11.76
CA LYS A 581 13.37 18.59 -10.41
C LYS A 581 12.35 17.47 -10.46
N ALA A 582 12.50 16.50 -9.58
CA ALA A 582 11.47 15.51 -9.29
C ALA A 582 10.90 15.74 -7.88
N VAL A 583 9.57 15.80 -7.76
CA VAL A 583 8.88 15.91 -6.46
C VAL A 583 7.87 14.78 -6.33
N LEU A 584 8.13 13.87 -5.39
CA LEU A 584 7.28 12.73 -5.06
C LEU A 584 6.41 13.08 -3.85
N LEU A 585 5.10 13.20 -4.05
CA LEU A 585 4.13 13.41 -2.98
C LEU A 585 3.58 12.08 -2.51
N VAL A 586 3.79 11.72 -1.23
CA VAL A 586 3.35 10.44 -0.65
C VAL A 586 2.32 10.67 0.44
N ARG A 587 1.18 9.97 0.37
CA ARG A 587 0.11 10.02 1.36
C ARG A 587 0.41 9.07 2.53
N THR A 588 1.13 9.58 3.53
CA THR A 588 1.53 8.80 4.72
C THR A 588 0.52 8.86 5.86
N HIS A 589 -0.28 9.93 5.98
CA HIS A 589 -1.19 10.16 7.11
C HIS A 589 -2.36 9.16 7.24
N ASP A 590 -2.69 8.44 6.16
CA ASP A 590 -3.75 7.41 6.14
C ASP A 590 -3.25 6.01 6.46
N TYR A 591 -1.99 5.85 6.87
CA TYR A 591 -1.49 4.55 7.28
C TYR A 591 -2.07 4.20 8.67
N ASP A 592 -2.80 3.09 8.75
CA ASP A 592 -3.65 2.74 9.90
C ASP A 592 -2.91 2.70 11.24
N ASP A 593 -1.62 2.36 11.22
CA ASP A 593 -0.75 2.39 12.41
C ASP A 593 -0.58 3.81 12.98
N ILE A 594 -0.53 4.84 12.13
CA ILE A 594 -0.43 6.25 12.54
C ILE A 594 -1.76 6.73 13.16
N LYS A 595 -2.91 6.31 12.60
CA LYS A 595 -4.24 6.64 13.16
C LYS A 595 -4.48 5.97 14.52
N ALA A 596 -4.03 4.72 14.68
CA ALA A 596 -4.08 4.02 15.96
C ALA A 596 -3.27 4.74 17.06
N MET A 597 -2.13 5.33 16.70
CA MET A 597 -1.23 6.06 17.62
C MET A 597 -1.75 7.44 18.03
N GLN A 598 -2.30 8.21 17.09
CA GLN A 598 -2.90 9.52 17.40
C GLN A 598 -4.11 9.39 18.34
N THR A 599 -4.82 8.27 18.25
CA THR A 599 -5.94 7.95 19.15
C THR A 599 -5.43 7.55 20.56
N HIS A 600 -4.26 6.91 20.66
CA HIS A 600 -3.65 6.52 21.94
C HIS A 600 -3.07 7.70 22.74
N GLN A 601 -2.59 8.76 22.08
CA GLN A 601 -2.19 10.00 22.76
C GLN A 601 -3.35 10.65 23.53
N ARG A 602 -4.61 10.39 23.14
CA ARG A 602 -5.80 10.86 23.86
C ARG A 602 -6.21 9.96 25.02
N VAL A 603 -5.76 8.71 25.07
CA VAL A 603 -5.97 7.80 26.21
C VAL A 603 -4.78 7.93 27.17
N LYS A 604 -4.57 9.15 27.68
CA LYS A 604 -3.73 9.43 28.84
C LYS A 604 -4.60 9.40 30.08
N GLN A 605 -4.59 8.28 30.80
CA GLN A 605 -4.71 8.22 32.25
C GLN A 605 -4.43 6.78 32.72
N GLY A 606 -3.22 6.56 33.25
CA GLY A 606 -2.89 5.37 34.05
C GLY A 606 -1.76 4.49 33.52
N ALA A 607 -0.62 4.56 34.22
CA ALA A 607 0.44 3.56 34.43
C ALA A 607 1.41 3.14 33.29
N ASN A 608 2.72 3.18 33.64
CA ASN A 608 3.93 2.61 33.01
C ASN A 608 3.95 2.48 31.48
N LYS A 609 4.40 3.55 30.81
CA LYS A 609 4.14 3.76 29.38
C LYS A 609 5.37 4.00 28.48
N ASN A 610 6.61 3.94 28.95
CA ASN A 610 7.74 4.37 28.10
C ASN A 610 8.20 3.32 27.08
N GLU A 611 8.32 2.04 27.43
CA GLU A 611 8.83 1.00 26.52
C GLU A 611 7.79 0.56 25.47
N GLU A 612 6.53 0.36 25.85
CA GLU A 612 5.46 0.06 24.88
C GLU A 612 5.20 1.24 23.94
N GLU A 613 5.19 2.48 24.42
CA GLU A 613 5.02 3.65 23.55
C GLU A 613 6.22 3.80 22.59
N GLN A 614 7.45 3.54 23.04
CA GLN A 614 8.63 3.54 22.17
C GLN A 614 8.57 2.45 21.10
N LYS A 615 8.21 1.22 21.47
CA LYS A 615 8.05 0.11 20.53
C LYS A 615 7.00 0.43 19.47
N ILE A 616 5.85 0.98 19.90
CA ILE A 616 4.77 1.41 19.01
C ILE A 616 5.27 2.51 18.05
N LEU A 617 5.99 3.53 18.55
CA LEU A 617 6.54 4.59 17.70
C LEU A 617 7.54 4.05 16.66
N GLU A 618 8.37 3.10 17.06
CA GLU A 618 9.38 2.48 16.19
C GLU A 618 8.74 1.60 15.11
N GLU A 619 7.70 0.85 15.45
CA GLU A 619 6.88 0.09 14.50
C GLU A 619 6.20 1.02 13.48
N ALA A 620 5.62 2.16 13.91
CA ALA A 620 5.06 3.15 12.98
C ALA A 620 6.10 3.76 12.06
N LYS A 621 7.26 4.11 12.62
CA LYS A 621 8.35 4.70 11.84
C LYS A 621 8.80 3.73 10.77
N THR A 622 9.00 2.46 11.13
CA THR A 622 9.37 1.39 10.21
C THR A 622 8.31 1.20 9.12
N ALA A 623 7.04 1.20 9.48
CA ALA A 623 5.94 1.07 8.53
C ALA A 623 5.84 2.27 7.57
N ARG A 624 6.01 3.50 8.09
CA ARG A 624 6.06 4.74 7.32
C ARG A 624 7.24 4.75 6.35
N ASP A 625 8.43 4.39 6.82
CA ASP A 625 9.64 4.35 6.02
C ASP A 625 9.52 3.29 4.91
N GLY A 626 8.92 2.13 5.21
CA GLY A 626 8.59 1.11 4.21
C GLY A 626 7.60 1.59 3.15
N LEU A 627 6.58 2.37 3.52
CA LEU A 627 5.67 3.00 2.56
C LEU A 627 6.38 4.02 1.66
N ILE A 628 7.22 4.89 2.25
CA ILE A 628 8.02 5.86 1.51
C ILE A 628 8.92 5.15 0.51
N PHE A 629 9.61 4.11 0.95
CA PHE A 629 10.54 3.39 0.10
C PHE A 629 9.80 2.72 -1.07
N ARG A 630 8.68 2.03 -0.84
CA ARG A 630 7.84 1.50 -1.92
C ARG A 630 7.34 2.57 -2.90
N SER A 631 7.03 3.76 -2.41
CA SER A 631 6.60 4.89 -3.27
C SER A 631 7.75 5.40 -4.14
N VAL A 632 8.97 5.47 -3.60
CA VAL A 632 10.18 5.79 -4.36
C VAL A 632 10.45 4.71 -5.42
N ARG A 633 10.28 3.43 -5.07
CA ARG A 633 10.43 2.31 -5.99
C ARG A 633 9.43 2.40 -7.14
N MET A 634 8.16 2.63 -6.86
CA MET A 634 7.13 2.86 -7.87
C MET A 634 7.50 4.00 -8.81
N ALA A 635 7.88 5.16 -8.25
CA ALA A 635 8.14 6.36 -9.02
C ALA A 635 9.36 6.21 -9.94
N ALA A 636 10.45 5.62 -9.45
CA ALA A 636 11.65 5.39 -10.22
C ALA A 636 11.45 4.31 -11.30
N ASP A 637 10.75 3.23 -11.00
CA ASP A 637 10.47 2.15 -11.96
C ASP A 637 9.53 2.63 -13.09
N SER A 638 8.48 3.38 -12.74
CA SER A 638 7.56 3.98 -13.74
C SER A 638 8.26 5.05 -14.58
N LEU A 639 9.27 5.73 -14.04
CA LEU A 639 10.13 6.64 -14.80
C LEU A 639 11.02 5.88 -15.76
N LEU A 640 11.65 4.78 -15.31
CA LEU A 640 12.44 3.90 -16.14
C LEU A 640 11.64 3.36 -17.33
N ASP A 641 10.37 2.98 -17.13
CA ASP A 641 9.48 2.55 -18.23
C ASP A 641 9.37 3.60 -19.34
N LEU A 642 9.43 4.90 -19.02
CA LEU A 642 9.31 5.95 -20.03
C LEU A 642 10.64 6.32 -20.70
N ILE A 643 11.79 6.02 -20.07
CA ILE A 643 13.10 6.54 -20.52
C ILE A 643 14.04 5.49 -21.09
N ILE A 644 13.84 4.20 -20.79
CA ILE A 644 14.72 3.15 -21.29
C ILE A 644 14.48 2.94 -22.79
N PRO A 645 15.53 3.00 -23.63
CA PRO A 645 15.46 2.64 -25.04
C PRO A 645 15.65 1.11 -25.21
N ASP A 646 14.69 0.31 -24.72
CA ASP A 646 14.72 -1.15 -24.80
C ASP A 646 13.72 -1.63 -25.87
N PRO A 647 14.18 -2.32 -26.94
CA PRO A 647 13.29 -2.87 -27.97
C PRO A 647 12.18 -3.78 -27.43
N GLU A 648 12.40 -4.51 -26.34
CA GLU A 648 11.37 -5.35 -25.73
C GLU A 648 10.28 -4.53 -25.03
N LEU A 649 10.68 -3.43 -24.38
CA LEU A 649 9.78 -2.48 -23.76
C LEU A 649 9.03 -1.64 -24.79
N GLU A 650 9.68 -1.26 -25.90
CA GLU A 650 9.08 -0.46 -26.97
C GLU A 650 7.87 -1.15 -27.63
N LYS A 651 7.78 -2.49 -27.57
CA LYS A 651 6.60 -3.25 -28.02
C LYS A 651 5.31 -2.87 -27.28
N TYR A 652 5.44 -2.31 -26.08
CA TYR A 652 4.32 -1.92 -25.22
C TYR A 652 4.10 -0.41 -25.17
N ILE A 653 4.94 0.39 -25.82
CA ILE A 653 4.90 1.85 -25.71
C ILE A 653 4.76 2.49 -27.08
N LYS A 654 3.56 3.03 -27.35
CA LYS A 654 3.33 3.89 -28.51
C LYS A 654 3.79 5.33 -28.21
N ARG A 655 4.64 5.88 -29.08
CA ARG A 655 5.11 7.28 -29.05
C ARG A 655 4.32 8.12 -30.05
N THR A 656 3.95 9.33 -29.66
CA THR A 656 3.45 10.35 -30.60
C THR A 656 4.61 10.99 -31.37
N PRO A 657 4.38 11.58 -32.55
CA PRO A 657 5.43 12.30 -33.29
C PRO A 657 6.09 13.44 -32.50
N GLU A 658 5.38 14.03 -31.54
CA GLU A 658 5.88 15.11 -30.68
C GLU A 658 6.68 14.61 -29.46
N ALA A 659 6.70 13.29 -29.22
CA ALA A 659 7.51 12.70 -28.18
C ALA A 659 9.00 12.69 -28.60
N PRO A 660 9.94 12.97 -27.68
CA PRO A 660 11.34 12.81 -27.99
C PRO A 660 11.67 11.34 -28.27
N GLU A 661 12.61 11.09 -29.19
CA GLU A 661 13.06 9.73 -29.51
C GLU A 661 13.61 9.03 -28.27
N GLN A 662 14.44 9.76 -27.51
CA GLN A 662 15.03 9.31 -26.24
C GLN A 662 14.82 10.36 -25.15
N GLU A 663 14.55 9.88 -23.95
CA GLU A 663 14.34 10.70 -22.76
C GLU A 663 15.60 10.68 -21.89
N PHE A 664 16.29 11.81 -21.75
CA PHE A 664 17.44 11.93 -20.84
C PHE A 664 16.98 12.52 -19.51
N VAL A 665 17.18 11.76 -18.43
CA VAL A 665 16.82 12.17 -17.06
C VAL A 665 17.98 11.85 -16.12
N TYR A 666 18.44 12.87 -15.39
CA TYR A 666 19.47 12.74 -14.37
C TYR A 666 18.95 13.27 -13.03
N LEU A 667 18.87 12.37 -12.06
CA LEU A 667 18.39 12.65 -10.72
C LEU A 667 19.57 12.90 -9.76
N GLY A 668 19.34 13.73 -8.75
CA GLY A 668 20.21 13.84 -7.57
C GLY A 668 19.38 13.65 -6.30
N PRO A 669 20.00 13.48 -5.12
CA PRO A 669 19.25 13.46 -3.88
C PRO A 669 18.76 14.86 -3.48
N ASP A 670 17.63 14.90 -2.79
CA ASP A 670 17.12 16.05 -2.05
C ASP A 670 16.40 15.52 -0.79
N GLU A 671 15.66 16.38 -0.09
CA GLU A 671 14.90 16.09 1.11
C GLU A 671 14.21 14.71 1.08
N GLN A 672 14.47 13.92 2.14
CA GLN A 672 13.97 12.56 2.38
C GLN A 672 14.44 11.47 1.39
N ILE A 673 15.42 11.74 0.53
CA ILE A 673 16.15 10.69 -0.20
C ILE A 673 17.35 10.21 0.62
N THR A 674 17.39 8.91 0.90
CA THR A 674 18.44 8.25 1.69
C THR A 674 19.45 7.53 0.79
N PRO A 675 20.65 7.17 1.31
CA PRO A 675 21.60 6.34 0.57
C PRO A 675 21.00 5.01 0.08
N THR A 676 20.10 4.39 0.85
CA THR A 676 19.38 3.18 0.45
C THR A 676 18.52 3.41 -0.79
N HIS A 677 17.83 4.56 -0.87
CA HIS A 677 17.07 4.94 -2.06
C HIS A 677 18.00 5.12 -3.27
N ILE A 678 19.11 5.84 -3.10
CA ILE A 678 20.09 6.12 -4.17
C ILE A 678 20.65 4.82 -4.77
N ASN A 679 21.06 3.89 -3.91
CA ASN A 679 21.61 2.61 -4.33
C ASN A 679 20.56 1.80 -5.08
N TRP A 680 19.35 1.67 -4.52
CA TRP A 680 18.27 0.92 -5.16
C TRP A 680 17.90 1.48 -6.53
N ILE A 681 17.74 2.81 -6.67
CA ILE A 681 17.40 3.47 -7.94
C ILE A 681 18.48 3.17 -9.00
N THR A 682 19.75 3.24 -8.61
CA THR A 682 20.87 3.00 -9.52
C THR A 682 20.96 1.53 -9.91
N ASP A 683 20.80 0.62 -8.96
CA ASP A 683 20.88 -0.82 -9.20
C ASP A 683 19.70 -1.30 -10.04
N GLN A 684 18.51 -0.73 -9.86
CA GLN A 684 17.39 -0.97 -10.76
C GLN A 684 17.62 -0.44 -12.16
N ALA A 685 18.16 0.76 -12.32
CA ALA A 685 18.52 1.27 -13.64
C ALA A 685 19.52 0.34 -14.36
N LYS A 686 20.48 -0.25 -13.63
CA LYS A 686 21.41 -1.25 -14.19
C LYS A 686 20.72 -2.55 -14.56
N LEU A 687 19.87 -3.07 -13.66
CA LEU A 687 19.09 -4.31 -13.87
C LEU A 687 18.21 -4.18 -15.12
N ARG A 688 17.60 -3.02 -15.30
CA ARG A 688 16.73 -2.68 -16.43
C ARG A 688 17.54 -2.21 -17.67
N HIS A 689 18.85 -2.40 -17.66
CA HIS A 689 19.77 -2.10 -18.78
C HIS A 689 19.72 -0.66 -19.32
N LEU A 690 19.43 0.33 -18.47
CA LEU A 690 19.48 1.73 -18.87
C LEU A 690 20.91 2.11 -19.30
N PRO A 691 21.12 2.69 -20.50
CA PRO A 691 22.41 3.22 -20.89
C PRO A 691 22.91 4.25 -19.89
N TYR A 692 24.19 4.13 -19.47
CA TYR A 692 24.77 4.99 -18.44
C TYR A 692 23.96 5.00 -17.13
N ALA A 693 23.38 3.86 -16.72
CA ALA A 693 22.61 3.71 -15.47
C ALA A 693 23.30 4.33 -14.23
N THR A 694 24.62 4.32 -14.19
CA THR A 694 25.40 4.95 -13.11
C THR A 694 25.24 6.47 -13.05
N ALA A 695 24.91 7.14 -14.16
CA ALA A 695 24.65 8.57 -14.21
C ALA A 695 23.19 8.92 -13.85
N PHE A 696 22.27 7.95 -13.85
CA PHE A 696 20.85 8.17 -13.60
C PHE A 696 20.57 8.85 -12.26
N MET A 697 21.35 8.51 -11.22
CA MET A 697 21.28 9.12 -9.89
C MET A 697 22.68 9.48 -9.36
N SER A 698 22.87 10.72 -8.90
CA SER A 698 24.13 11.19 -8.30
C SER A 698 24.29 10.78 -6.81
N SER A 699 25.42 11.14 -6.20
CA SER A 699 25.72 10.94 -4.76
C SER A 699 25.83 9.48 -4.29
N LYS A 700 26.18 8.56 -5.19
CA LYS A 700 26.40 7.14 -4.87
C LYS A 700 27.56 7.00 -3.86
N PRO A 701 27.39 6.29 -2.72
CA PRO A 701 28.42 6.19 -1.68
C PRO A 701 29.77 5.61 -2.14
N LEU A 702 29.76 4.69 -3.13
CA LEU A 702 30.97 3.94 -3.55
C LEU A 702 31.61 4.43 -4.85
N SER A 703 30.93 5.28 -5.63
CA SER A 703 31.40 5.70 -6.97
C SER A 703 31.07 7.13 -7.36
N GLY A 704 30.42 7.89 -6.49
CA GLY A 704 30.12 9.31 -6.67
C GLY A 704 30.62 10.11 -5.48
N ILE A 705 30.81 11.41 -5.66
CA ILE A 705 31.10 12.32 -4.55
C ILE A 705 29.80 12.47 -3.74
N ASN A 706 29.78 11.97 -2.52
CA ASN A 706 28.64 12.14 -1.63
C ASN A 706 28.53 13.63 -1.24
N HIS A 707 27.49 14.29 -1.73
CA HIS A 707 27.33 15.74 -1.53
C HIS A 707 27.25 16.15 -0.04
N LYS A 708 26.70 15.28 0.82
CA LYS A 708 26.60 15.52 2.26
C LYS A 708 27.91 15.22 2.99
N GLU A 709 28.63 14.19 2.59
CA GLU A 709 29.91 13.83 3.21
C GLU A 709 30.98 14.88 2.92
N TYR A 710 31.05 15.35 1.68
CA TYR A 710 32.06 16.29 1.23
C TYR A 710 31.63 17.76 1.35
N GLY A 711 30.38 18.04 1.74
CA GLY A 711 29.88 19.40 1.94
C GLY A 711 29.93 20.28 0.67
N VAL A 712 29.78 19.70 -0.52
CA VAL A 712 30.02 20.38 -1.81
C VAL A 712 29.21 21.67 -1.96
N THR A 713 27.96 21.65 -1.51
CA THR A 713 27.09 22.84 -1.53
C THR A 713 27.61 23.93 -0.60
N SER A 714 28.01 23.54 0.61
CA SER A 714 28.49 24.45 1.65
C SER A 714 29.85 25.04 1.28
N GLU A 715 30.72 24.27 0.64
CA GLU A 715 32.00 24.72 0.10
C GLU A 715 31.79 25.85 -0.91
N GLY A 716 30.85 25.69 -1.84
CA GLY A 716 30.50 26.75 -2.78
C GLY A 716 29.98 28.03 -2.10
N VAL A 717 29.17 27.89 -1.04
CA VAL A 717 28.69 29.04 -0.24
C VAL A 717 29.84 29.75 0.48
N CYS A 718 30.74 29.00 1.10
CA CYS A 718 31.91 29.55 1.81
C CYS A 718 32.90 30.23 0.84
N ILE A 719 33.13 29.69 -0.36
CA ILE A 719 33.93 30.34 -1.39
C ILE A 719 33.27 31.65 -1.85
N PHE A 720 31.95 31.65 -2.06
CA PHE A 720 31.24 32.88 -2.42
C PHE A 720 31.37 33.96 -1.33
N LEU A 721 31.27 33.55 -0.06
CA LEU A 721 31.49 34.43 1.09
C LEU A 721 32.91 35.00 1.10
N ASP A 722 33.94 34.17 0.88
CA ASP A 722 35.34 34.59 0.79
C ASP A 722 35.53 35.70 -0.26
N VAL A 723 35.07 35.44 -1.48
CA VAL A 723 35.17 36.36 -2.61
C VAL A 723 34.40 37.65 -2.33
N ALA A 724 33.21 37.57 -1.73
CA ALA A 724 32.43 38.74 -1.37
C ALA A 724 33.15 39.61 -0.32
N LEU A 725 33.69 39.01 0.74
CA LEU A 725 34.43 39.73 1.78
C LEU A 725 35.70 40.39 1.21
N ARG A 726 36.48 39.65 0.41
CA ARG A 726 37.68 40.19 -0.23
C ARG A 726 37.36 41.35 -1.18
N ASN A 727 36.28 41.26 -1.95
CA ASN A 727 35.81 42.37 -2.80
C ASN A 727 35.38 43.61 -2.01
N MET A 728 34.97 43.44 -0.75
CA MET A 728 34.70 44.54 0.18
C MET A 728 35.98 45.06 0.88
N GLY A 729 37.17 44.58 0.48
CA GLY A 729 38.45 44.92 1.10
C GLY A 729 38.65 44.31 2.49
N LYS A 730 37.93 43.23 2.81
CA LYS A 730 38.05 42.50 4.08
C LYS A 730 38.64 41.13 3.81
N ASP A 731 39.84 40.85 4.30
CA ASP A 731 40.41 39.50 4.24
C ASP A 731 39.86 38.66 5.42
N PRO A 732 39.03 37.63 5.18
CA PRO A 732 38.46 36.79 6.23
C PRO A 732 39.50 35.87 6.91
N THR A 733 40.69 35.71 6.33
CA THR A 733 41.79 34.94 6.95
C THR A 733 42.60 35.78 7.94
N GLU A 734 42.56 37.11 7.82
CA GLU A 734 43.29 38.03 8.70
C GLU A 734 42.41 38.74 9.73
N ARG A 735 41.11 38.89 9.44
CA ARG A 735 40.19 39.68 10.28
C ARG A 735 38.93 38.88 10.64
N PRO A 736 38.46 38.99 11.90
CA PRO A 736 37.22 38.34 12.30
C PRO A 736 36.01 38.96 11.62
N PHE A 737 35.02 38.12 11.32
CA PHE A 737 33.73 38.48 10.75
C PHE A 737 32.61 37.74 11.45
N THR A 738 31.42 38.33 11.46
CA THR A 738 30.25 37.76 12.12
C THR A 738 29.23 37.25 11.10
N LEU A 739 28.55 36.16 11.44
CA LEU A 739 27.55 35.53 10.58
C LEU A 739 26.35 35.04 11.39
N LYS A 740 25.19 35.08 10.75
CA LYS A 740 23.96 34.45 11.22
C LYS A 740 23.54 33.37 10.22
N ILE A 741 23.20 32.18 10.71
CA ILE A 741 22.85 31.02 9.88
C ILE A 741 21.38 30.65 10.11
N THR A 742 20.64 30.47 9.02
CA THR A 742 19.30 29.87 9.05
C THR A 742 19.40 28.47 8.47
N GLY A 743 19.24 27.46 9.32
CA GLY A 743 19.57 26.06 9.08
C GLY A 743 20.38 25.48 10.24
N GLY A 744 20.02 24.29 10.73
CA GLY A 744 20.59 23.71 11.94
C GLY A 744 21.90 22.96 11.77
N THR A 745 22.55 22.66 12.89
CA THR A 745 23.79 21.88 13.01
C THR A 745 23.67 20.46 12.44
N SER A 746 22.48 19.86 12.50
CA SER A 746 22.19 18.55 11.88
C SER A 746 21.82 18.63 10.39
N GLY A 747 21.68 19.84 9.84
CA GLY A 747 21.35 20.05 8.43
C GLY A 747 22.56 19.85 7.52
N ASP A 748 22.31 19.35 6.30
CA ASP A 748 23.36 19.09 5.30
C ASP A 748 24.16 20.35 4.95
N VAL A 749 23.48 21.45 4.62
CA VAL A 749 24.15 22.69 4.19
C VAL A 749 24.77 23.45 5.36
N ALA A 750 23.97 23.73 6.40
CA ALA A 750 24.43 24.53 7.54
C ALA A 750 25.49 23.81 8.38
N GLY A 751 25.30 22.53 8.68
CA GLY A 751 26.28 21.74 9.43
C GLY A 751 27.62 21.63 8.71
N ASN A 752 27.62 21.35 7.40
CA ASN A 752 28.86 21.32 6.63
C ASN A 752 29.49 22.72 6.45
N ALA A 753 28.68 23.79 6.37
CA ALA A 753 29.23 25.15 6.34
C ALA A 753 29.99 25.47 7.64
N ILE A 754 29.49 25.04 8.80
CA ILE A 754 30.20 25.20 10.09
C ILE A 754 31.55 24.46 10.07
N LYS A 755 31.60 23.23 9.54
CA LYS A 755 32.87 22.48 9.41
C LYS A 755 33.88 23.24 8.54
N ILE A 756 33.43 23.77 7.41
CA ILE A 756 34.28 24.48 6.44
C ILE A 756 34.74 25.82 7.01
N LEU A 757 33.85 26.56 7.66
CA LEU A 757 34.19 27.81 8.34
C LEU A 757 35.24 27.59 9.44
N ASN A 758 35.10 26.53 10.23
CA ASN A 758 36.10 26.15 11.24
C ASN A 758 37.44 25.74 10.58
N ARG A 759 37.39 24.96 9.49
CA ARG A 759 38.57 24.51 8.74
C ARG A 759 39.38 25.67 8.17
N ASP A 760 38.70 26.63 7.54
CA ASP A 760 39.37 27.66 6.72
C ASP A 760 39.63 28.97 7.48
N TYR A 761 38.78 29.30 8.46
CA TYR A 761 38.83 30.59 9.16
C TYR A 761 38.96 30.47 10.68
N GLY A 762 38.64 29.31 11.27
CA GLY A 762 38.69 29.09 12.72
C GLY A 762 37.98 30.20 13.51
N GLU A 763 38.67 30.76 14.50
CA GLU A 763 38.16 31.83 15.37
C GLU A 763 37.79 33.15 14.65
N ASN A 764 38.21 33.33 13.39
CA ASN A 764 37.81 34.49 12.61
C ASN A 764 36.33 34.41 12.20
N ALA A 765 35.76 33.22 12.04
CA ALA A 765 34.36 33.04 11.69
C ALA A 765 33.47 32.97 12.94
N LYS A 766 32.90 34.12 13.34
CA LYS A 766 32.05 34.21 14.54
C LYS A 766 30.58 34.00 14.21
N ILE A 767 30.04 32.83 14.52
CA ILE A 767 28.61 32.54 14.38
C ILE A 767 27.88 33.19 15.55
N VAL A 768 27.28 34.35 15.31
CA VAL A 768 26.57 35.10 16.37
C VAL A 768 25.12 34.67 16.54
N GLY A 769 24.57 33.92 15.58
CA GLY A 769 23.25 33.31 15.73
C GLY A 769 22.98 32.19 14.74
N ILE A 770 22.25 31.18 15.18
CA ILE A 770 21.84 30.03 14.37
C ILE A 770 20.42 29.60 14.75
N VAL A 771 19.63 29.17 13.76
CA VAL A 771 18.26 28.71 13.96
C VAL A 771 17.97 27.45 13.16
N ASP A 772 17.22 26.53 13.75
CA ASP A 772 16.70 25.32 13.11
C ASP A 772 15.20 25.11 13.44
N HIS A 773 14.64 23.97 13.03
CA HIS A 773 13.23 23.66 13.24
C HIS A 773 12.87 23.31 14.70
N LYS A 774 13.87 23.20 15.59
CA LYS A 774 13.74 22.84 17.00
C LYS A 774 14.07 23.99 17.95
N GLY A 775 14.93 24.93 17.54
CA GLY A 775 15.31 26.06 18.38
C GLY A 775 16.20 27.10 17.69
N CYS A 776 16.61 28.10 18.46
CA CYS A 776 17.55 29.14 18.06
C CYS A 776 18.55 29.43 19.17
N CYS A 777 19.80 29.72 18.78
CA CYS A 777 20.86 30.17 19.67
C CYS A 777 21.40 31.51 19.15
N GLU A 778 21.65 32.47 20.04
CA GLU A 778 22.24 33.76 19.71
C GLU A 778 23.24 34.18 20.80
N ASP A 779 24.45 34.54 20.39
CA ASP A 779 25.44 35.19 21.24
C ASP A 779 26.12 36.31 20.42
N PRO A 780 25.94 37.59 20.80
CA PRO A 780 26.62 38.71 20.15
C PRO A 780 28.15 38.60 20.11
N SER A 781 28.75 37.83 21.02
CA SER A 781 30.19 37.59 21.10
C SER A 781 30.68 36.48 20.17
N GLY A 782 29.75 35.65 19.66
CA GLY A 782 29.99 34.43 18.91
C GLY A 782 29.75 33.18 19.75
N LEU A 783 28.93 32.27 19.23
CA LEU A 783 28.67 30.95 19.83
C LEU A 783 29.94 30.10 19.85
N ASP A 784 30.06 29.21 20.85
CA ASP A 784 31.20 28.29 20.98
C ASP A 784 31.25 27.33 19.78
N LEU A 785 32.29 27.49 18.97
CA LEU A 785 32.51 26.67 17.78
C LEU A 785 32.79 25.21 18.12
N THR A 786 33.38 24.92 19.29
CA THR A 786 33.62 23.55 19.76
C THR A 786 32.31 22.84 20.00
N GLU A 787 31.38 23.51 20.67
CA GLU A 787 30.05 23.00 20.95
C GLU A 787 29.22 22.84 19.66
N LEU A 788 29.27 23.82 18.76
CA LEU A 788 28.64 23.69 17.45
C LEU A 788 29.22 22.51 16.65
N MET A 789 30.53 22.30 16.67
CA MET A 789 31.18 21.15 16.04
C MET A 789 30.78 19.82 16.69
N ARG A 790 30.58 19.78 18.01
CA ARG A 790 30.02 18.60 18.71
C ARG A 790 28.63 18.27 18.19
N LEU A 791 27.75 19.25 18.08
CA LEU A 791 26.40 19.05 17.54
C LEU A 791 26.44 18.56 16.09
N VAL A 792 27.25 19.19 15.25
CA VAL A 792 27.40 18.82 13.84
C VAL A 792 27.93 17.40 13.67
N ASN A 793 28.97 17.01 14.42
CA ASN A 793 29.59 15.69 14.30
C ASN A 793 28.69 14.56 14.80
N ASN A 794 27.78 14.86 15.73
CA ASN A 794 26.80 13.90 16.25
C ASN A 794 25.43 14.01 15.57
N GLU A 795 25.30 14.82 14.51
CA GLU A 795 24.05 15.11 13.79
C GLU A 795 22.89 15.56 14.71
N LEU A 796 23.21 16.34 15.75
CA LEU A 796 22.24 16.83 16.73
C LEU A 796 21.66 18.20 16.34
N SER A 797 20.38 18.40 16.64
CA SER A 797 19.66 19.67 16.57
C SER A 797 20.09 20.64 17.68
N LEU A 798 19.76 21.92 17.52
CA LEU A 798 20.09 22.97 18.49
C LEU A 798 19.45 22.80 19.87
N GLU A 799 18.41 21.98 20.01
CA GLU A 799 17.81 21.66 21.32
C GLU A 799 18.79 20.94 22.28
N HIS A 800 19.89 20.41 21.73
CA HIS A 800 20.95 19.74 22.49
C HIS A 800 22.17 20.65 22.77
N PHE A 801 22.08 21.95 22.47
CA PHE A 801 23.17 22.90 22.68
C PHE A 801 23.46 23.07 24.18
N ASP A 802 24.71 22.83 24.57
CA ASP A 802 25.15 22.97 25.95
C ASP A 802 25.58 24.41 26.25
N GLU A 803 24.78 25.11 27.05
CA GLU A 803 25.02 26.49 27.47
C GLU A 803 26.19 26.61 28.47
N SER A 804 26.71 25.50 29.01
CA SER A 804 27.71 25.50 30.09
C SER A 804 29.18 25.69 29.62
N GLY A 805 29.42 25.80 28.31
CA GLY A 805 30.75 25.82 27.66
C GLY A 805 31.75 26.92 28.07
N HIS A 806 31.42 27.84 28.99
CA HIS A 806 32.34 28.91 29.42
C HIS A 806 33.43 28.51 30.45
N LYS A 807 33.63 27.22 30.75
CA LYS A 807 34.69 26.78 31.68
C LYS A 807 35.36 25.46 31.30
N HIS A 808 36.20 25.45 30.27
CA HIS A 808 37.23 24.41 30.15
C HIS A 808 38.64 25.00 30.27
N THR A 809 39.19 24.88 31.48
CA THR A 809 40.62 25.00 31.77
C THR A 809 41.38 23.94 30.95
N PRO A 810 42.52 24.26 30.33
CA PRO A 810 43.28 23.29 29.54
C PRO A 810 43.83 22.17 30.44
N THR A 811 43.41 20.94 30.19
CA THR A 811 44.04 19.75 30.76
C THR A 811 45.41 19.55 30.11
N GLN A 812 46.45 19.44 30.94
CA GLN A 812 47.82 19.17 30.51
C GLN A 812 47.93 17.84 29.72
N PRO A 813 48.89 17.74 28.78
CA PRO A 813 49.03 16.57 27.93
C PRO A 813 49.56 15.37 28.74
N ASN A 814 48.80 14.28 28.74
CA ASN A 814 49.25 13.01 29.28
C ASN A 814 50.32 12.43 28.34
N GLN A 815 51.54 12.27 28.84
CA GLN A 815 52.61 11.56 28.16
C GLN A 815 52.28 10.06 28.07
N SER A 816 52.81 9.43 27.00
CA SER A 816 52.93 7.98 26.74
C SER A 816 51.82 7.27 25.95
N ASN A 817 52.00 7.23 24.63
CA ASN A 817 52.18 5.96 23.91
C ASN A 817 52.81 6.20 22.52
N PRO A 818 53.74 5.34 22.04
CA PRO A 818 54.51 5.61 20.83
C PRO A 818 53.69 5.38 19.56
N LYS A 819 53.83 6.30 18.59
CA LYS A 819 53.24 6.21 17.25
C LYS A 819 53.66 4.91 16.54
N PRO A 820 52.74 4.16 15.89
CA PRO A 820 53.13 3.14 14.92
C PRO A 820 53.67 3.84 13.66
N LYS A 821 54.86 3.40 13.20
CA LYS A 821 55.47 3.90 11.96
C LYS A 821 54.58 3.58 10.74
N PRO A 822 54.45 4.49 9.76
CA PRO A 822 53.73 4.20 8.53
C PRO A 822 54.47 3.14 7.71
N LYS A 823 53.75 2.11 7.25
CA LYS A 823 54.24 1.17 6.22
C LYS A 823 54.35 1.91 4.89
N PRO A 824 55.42 1.70 4.11
CA PRO A 824 55.55 2.31 2.78
C PRO A 824 54.60 1.65 1.79
N THR A 825 53.87 2.47 1.04
CA THR A 825 53.08 2.09 -0.14
C THR A 825 53.98 1.48 -1.23
N PRO A 826 53.57 0.38 -1.91
CA PRO A 826 54.31 -0.12 -3.07
C PRO A 826 54.15 0.84 -4.25
N LYS A 827 55.26 1.10 -4.94
CA LYS A 827 55.27 1.83 -6.22
C LYS A 827 54.60 1.01 -7.33
N PRO A 828 53.97 1.67 -8.31
CA PRO A 828 53.32 0.99 -9.42
C PRO A 828 54.36 0.38 -10.38
N THR A 829 54.13 -0.88 -10.74
CA THR A 829 54.60 -1.53 -11.97
C THR A 829 53.39 -2.11 -12.67
#